data_AF-A0A674NM61-F1
#
_entry.id   AF-A0A674NM61-F1
#
_cell.length_a   1.000
_cell.length_b   1.000
_cell.length_c   1.000
_cell.angle_alpha   90.00
_cell.angle_beta   90.00
_cell.angle_gamma   90.00
#
_symmetry.space_group_name_H-M   'P 1'
#
loop_
_entity.id
_entity.type
_entity.pdbx_description
1 polymer ?
#
loop_
_entity_poly.entity_id
_entity_poly.type
_entity_poly.pdbx_seq_one_letter_code
_entity_poly.pdbx_strand_id
1 'polypeptide(L)'
;MTSQWCTPRGQSLLGLLELLLLASFCQNEELVCRQIGAVERPQLSKDGDILLGGIFSFHSKWKDKWNTYKQKPPPLQCTSLNFRGFQFAQAMLFAIDEINNSTNLLPGILLGYKIYDACASIARSVRVALALANGNQVESSLKGPCPKPAQVQAIMGETASSPCMAIATVIGPFHIPLISHFATCACLSDKNKYPSFLRTIPSDHYQSRALAQLVKYFGWTWVGAIRTNDDYGNNGMATFIETAEELGICVEYSVAVFRTDPLDKIRQIIDIIKASTSRVIVAFMANKDMDVLLSEMSQHNLTGYQWVGSESWISDSHTAAMDVHHILDGAVGLSIPKAHVTGMKEFILDVKQLNSSSKELFREFWEALFDCKFRNLASTTTENQRECSGHEDLAGVKNSFTYMSLMPIFYNIYKGVYAVAHALHDILSCNNTCNKTTELDPFMILQRIQRSQFKTKEGDEVYFNENGDPPAKYEIINWQPTENGFMDFVTVGLYDSLLRRQNMAVKQGEKCPPGTRKVLQKGKPVCCYDCLRCADGEISNNTDSISCVRCHSEFWSNERRDACIKKKEEFLSYEEMMGALLTAASLLGTCLTAVVMFIFFRYRQTPIVRANNSELSFLLLFSLTLCFLCSLTFIGRPSGWSCMLRHTAFGITFVLCISCVLGKTMVVLMAFRATLPGSNVMKWFGPAQQRLCVLGFTLIQVIICILWLSISPPSPNKNFDVAKDRIILECALGSAVGFWSVLGYIGLLAMFCFILAFLARKLPDNFNEAKFITFSMLIFCAVWVTFIPAYVSSPGKFSVAVEIFAILSSSFGLLICIFIPKCYIILLKPERNTRRNLMGKEAPTH
;
A
#
# COMPACT_ATOMS: atom_id res chain seq x y z
N MET A 1 -26.86 -20.28 27.33
CA MET A 1 -27.79 -19.23 27.76
C MET A 1 -28.97 -19.89 28.45
N THR A 2 -29.01 -19.82 29.77
CA THR A 2 -30.13 -20.29 30.60
C THR A 2 -30.91 -19.06 31.05
N SER A 3 -31.82 -18.61 30.19
CA SER A 3 -32.90 -17.67 30.54
C SER A 3 -34.16 -18.50 30.72
N GLN A 4 -34.80 -18.40 31.90
CA GLN A 4 -36.11 -18.98 32.13
C GLN A 4 -37.13 -18.28 31.23
N TRP A 5 -37.78 -19.03 30.34
CA TRP A 5 -38.96 -18.60 29.61
C TRP A 5 -40.13 -19.50 30.02
N CYS A 6 -41.14 -18.91 30.65
CA CYS A 6 -42.45 -19.53 30.77
C CYS A 6 -43.25 -19.20 29.49
N THR A 7 -43.64 -20.22 28.72
CA THR A 7 -44.54 -20.08 27.57
C THR A 7 -45.87 -20.79 27.83
N PRO A 8 -47.04 -20.15 27.68
CA PRO A 8 -48.32 -20.85 27.59
C PRO A 8 -48.63 -21.27 26.14
N ARG A 9 -49.20 -22.47 26.04
CA ARG A 9 -49.70 -23.12 24.81
C ARG A 9 -51.04 -22.51 24.44
N GLY A 10 -51.25 -22.19 23.16
CA GLY A 10 -52.49 -21.54 22.69
C GLY A 10 -53.70 -22.48 22.66
N GLN A 11 -54.89 -21.91 22.92
CA GLN A 11 -56.15 -22.28 22.27
C GLN A 11 -57.29 -21.27 22.58
N SER A 12 -57.96 -20.85 21.50
CA SER A 12 -59.38 -20.47 21.34
C SER A 12 -60.08 -19.44 22.25
N LEU A 13 -60.78 -18.53 21.55
CA LEU A 13 -61.48 -17.30 21.95
C LEU A 13 -62.67 -17.42 22.95
N LEU A 14 -62.78 -18.48 23.76
CA LEU A 14 -63.89 -18.65 24.72
C LEU A 14 -63.47 -18.69 26.21
N GLY A 15 -62.24 -18.27 26.52
CA GLY A 15 -61.66 -18.36 27.88
C GLY A 15 -61.81 -17.12 28.78
N LEU A 16 -62.41 -16.02 28.32
CA LEU A 16 -62.40 -14.75 29.06
C LEU A 16 -63.35 -14.72 30.28
N LEU A 17 -64.37 -15.59 30.33
CA LEU A 17 -65.29 -15.66 31.46
C LEU A 17 -64.85 -16.66 32.55
N GLU A 18 -64.11 -17.72 32.20
CA GLU A 18 -63.51 -18.64 33.19
C GLU A 18 -62.27 -18.05 33.88
N LEU A 19 -61.61 -17.09 33.25
CA LEU A 19 -60.45 -16.37 33.81
C LEU A 19 -60.80 -15.54 35.05
N LEU A 20 -62.05 -15.10 35.19
CA LEU A 20 -62.52 -14.36 36.38
C LEU A 20 -62.90 -15.27 37.55
N LEU A 21 -63.26 -16.52 37.30
CA LEU A 21 -63.62 -17.50 38.35
C LEU A 21 -62.39 -18.27 38.87
N LEU A 22 -61.34 -18.42 38.07
CA LEU A 22 -60.06 -19.02 38.51
C LEU A 22 -59.18 -18.06 39.32
N ALA A 23 -59.42 -16.75 39.25
CA ALA A 23 -58.70 -15.74 40.04
C ALA A 23 -58.98 -15.86 41.56
N SER A 24 -60.07 -16.52 41.96
CA SER A 24 -60.49 -16.66 43.36
C SER A 24 -59.96 -17.92 44.06
N PHE A 25 -59.31 -18.84 43.33
CA PHE A 25 -58.85 -20.14 43.85
C PHE A 25 -57.38 -20.47 43.57
N CYS A 26 -56.56 -19.50 43.18
CA CYS A 26 -55.11 -19.68 43.27
C CYS A 26 -54.66 -19.48 44.73
N GLN A 27 -54.65 -20.57 45.49
CA GLN A 27 -53.75 -20.68 46.63
C GLN A 27 -52.32 -20.38 46.14
N ASN A 28 -51.55 -19.62 46.92
CA ASN A 28 -50.12 -19.40 46.71
C ASN A 28 -49.39 -20.75 46.57
N GLU A 29 -49.24 -21.25 45.35
CA GLU A 29 -48.23 -22.26 45.06
C GLU A 29 -46.88 -21.58 45.23
N GLU A 30 -46.05 -22.11 46.14
CA GLU A 30 -44.67 -21.63 46.31
C GLU A 30 -43.96 -21.66 44.95
N LEU A 31 -43.34 -20.54 44.55
CA LEU A 31 -42.48 -20.48 43.37
C LEU A 31 -41.24 -21.35 43.63
N VAL A 32 -41.29 -22.61 43.22
CA VAL A 32 -40.15 -23.53 43.32
C VAL A 32 -39.24 -23.33 42.11
N CYS A 33 -38.04 -22.80 42.35
CA CYS A 33 -36.99 -22.80 41.32
C CYS A 33 -36.38 -24.19 41.22
N ARG A 34 -36.50 -24.81 40.04
CA ARG A 34 -35.88 -26.10 39.71
C ARG A 34 -34.67 -25.92 38.79
N GLN A 35 -33.57 -26.56 39.15
CA GLN A 35 -32.38 -26.58 38.30
C GLN A 35 -32.65 -27.38 37.00
N ILE A 36 -32.47 -26.75 35.84
CA ILE A 36 -32.56 -27.44 34.54
C ILE A 36 -31.17 -27.98 34.19
N GLY A 37 -31.00 -29.30 34.21
CA GLY A 37 -29.75 -29.95 33.83
C GLY A 37 -29.28 -30.98 34.85
N ALA A 38 -28.08 -31.53 34.64
CA ALA A 38 -27.43 -32.37 35.64
C ALA A 38 -26.62 -31.49 36.60
N VAL A 39 -26.62 -31.87 37.89
CA VAL A 39 -25.81 -31.23 38.94
C VAL A 39 -24.33 -31.47 38.65
N GLU A 40 -23.52 -30.41 38.73
CA GLU A 40 -22.07 -30.51 38.60
C GLU A 40 -21.44 -30.88 39.95
N ARG A 41 -20.59 -31.90 39.95
CA ARG A 41 -19.86 -32.34 41.15
C ARG A 41 -18.45 -31.79 41.15
N PRO A 42 -17.98 -31.17 42.25
CA PRO A 42 -16.60 -30.73 42.37
C PRO A 42 -15.67 -31.95 42.46
N GLN A 43 -14.46 -31.81 41.94
CA GLN A 43 -13.39 -32.80 41.99
C GLN A 43 -12.77 -32.87 43.38
N LEU A 44 -12.68 -31.70 44.04
CA LEU A 44 -12.21 -31.55 45.41
C LEU A 44 -13.14 -30.61 46.16
N SER A 45 -13.51 -30.97 47.38
CA SER A 45 -14.35 -30.13 48.23
C SER A 45 -14.04 -30.34 49.71
N LYS A 46 -14.09 -29.26 50.48
CA LYS A 46 -14.02 -29.27 51.94
C LYS A 46 -14.92 -28.17 52.47
N ASP A 47 -15.75 -28.50 53.45
CA ASP A 47 -16.64 -27.52 54.08
C ASP A 47 -15.85 -26.54 54.96
N GLY A 48 -16.40 -25.35 55.16
CA GLY A 48 -15.85 -24.29 55.99
C GLY A 48 -16.92 -23.23 56.29
N ASP A 49 -16.58 -22.28 57.16
CA ASP A 49 -17.43 -21.11 57.43
C ASP A 49 -17.64 -20.27 56.15
N ILE A 50 -16.60 -20.15 55.32
CA ILE A 50 -16.62 -19.41 54.06
C ILE A 50 -16.03 -20.29 52.95
N LEU A 51 -16.73 -20.39 51.82
CA LEU A 51 -16.30 -21.22 50.68
C LEU A 51 -15.64 -20.40 49.58
N LEU A 52 -14.49 -20.88 49.10
CA LEU A 52 -13.82 -20.39 47.90
C LEU A 52 -14.00 -21.35 46.73
N GLY A 53 -14.23 -20.80 45.53
CA GLY A 53 -14.33 -21.57 44.31
C GLY A 53 -12.96 -21.75 43.64
N GLY A 54 -12.72 -22.90 43.03
CA GLY A 54 -11.57 -23.13 42.15
C GLY A 54 -12.03 -23.68 40.81
N ILE A 55 -11.49 -23.17 39.71
CA ILE A 55 -11.73 -23.70 38.36
C ILE A 55 -10.37 -23.98 37.72
N PHE A 56 -10.00 -25.25 37.60
CA PHE A 56 -8.73 -25.67 37.01
C PHE A 56 -8.95 -26.76 35.97
N SER A 57 -8.11 -26.81 34.94
CA SER A 57 -8.18 -27.83 33.90
C SER A 57 -7.37 -29.06 34.29
N PHE A 58 -7.95 -29.96 35.11
CA PHE A 58 -7.35 -31.26 35.47
C PHE A 58 -7.23 -32.17 34.26
N HIS A 59 -8.06 -31.94 33.23
CA HIS A 59 -8.01 -32.62 31.96
C HIS A 59 -7.73 -31.65 30.81
N SER A 60 -7.00 -32.12 29.80
CA SER A 60 -6.62 -31.33 28.62
C SER A 60 -7.54 -31.53 27.41
N LYS A 61 -8.34 -32.59 27.40
CA LYS A 61 -9.21 -32.98 26.28
C LYS A 61 -10.58 -33.42 26.79
N TRP A 62 -11.51 -33.58 25.86
CA TRP A 62 -12.79 -34.22 26.10
C TRP A 62 -13.17 -35.09 24.91
N LYS A 63 -14.07 -36.06 25.12
CA LYS A 63 -14.60 -36.89 24.04
C LYS A 63 -15.60 -36.09 23.21
N ASP A 64 -15.21 -35.74 21.99
CA ASP A 64 -16.14 -35.18 21.01
C ASP A 64 -17.17 -36.23 20.61
N LYS A 65 -18.45 -35.86 20.74
CA LYS A 65 -19.58 -36.70 20.32
C LYS A 65 -20.48 -35.88 19.41
N TRP A 66 -20.88 -36.48 18.29
CA TRP A 66 -21.88 -35.92 17.40
C TRP A 66 -23.25 -35.99 18.09
N ASN A 67 -23.65 -34.88 18.68
CA ASN A 67 -24.96 -34.77 19.32
C ASN A 67 -26.01 -34.49 18.24
N THR A 68 -27.09 -35.26 18.23
CA THR A 68 -28.26 -34.96 17.41
C THR A 68 -29.28 -34.17 18.23
N TYR A 69 -30.09 -33.34 17.58
CA TYR A 69 -31.19 -32.61 18.22
C TYR A 69 -32.34 -33.52 18.71
N LYS A 70 -32.22 -34.84 18.51
CA LYS A 70 -33.23 -35.84 18.88
C LYS A 70 -33.06 -36.39 20.30
N GLN A 71 -31.90 -36.22 20.92
CA GLN A 71 -31.61 -36.74 22.26
C GLN A 71 -30.90 -35.69 23.10
N LYS A 72 -31.14 -35.72 24.42
CA LYS A 72 -30.40 -34.88 25.36
C LYS A 72 -28.91 -35.25 25.28
N PRO A 73 -28.01 -34.28 25.04
CA PRO A 73 -26.59 -34.57 24.96
C PRO A 73 -26.08 -35.12 26.30
N PRO A 74 -25.27 -36.18 26.30
CA PRO A 74 -24.67 -36.70 27.52
C PRO A 74 -23.72 -35.67 28.15
N PRO A 75 -23.43 -35.78 29.45
CA PRO A 75 -22.45 -34.91 30.10
C PRO A 75 -21.07 -35.04 29.42
N LEU A 76 -20.35 -33.93 29.37
CA LEU A 76 -19.01 -33.87 28.77
C LEU A 76 -18.07 -34.79 29.55
N GLN A 77 -17.43 -35.71 28.83
CA GLN A 77 -16.47 -36.68 29.38
C GLN A 77 -15.06 -36.15 29.14
N CYS A 78 -14.40 -35.75 30.22
CA CYS A 78 -13.04 -35.24 30.19
C CYS A 78 -12.04 -36.39 30.10
N THR A 79 -10.92 -36.14 29.42
CA THR A 79 -9.86 -37.11 29.15
C THR A 79 -8.50 -36.44 29.11
N SER A 80 -7.43 -37.22 29.16
CA SER A 80 -6.05 -36.73 29.12
C SER A 80 -5.70 -35.86 30.33
N LEU A 81 -5.34 -36.53 31.43
CA LEU A 81 -4.96 -35.89 32.69
C LEU A 81 -3.84 -34.87 32.48
N ASN A 82 -3.95 -33.75 33.19
CA ASN A 82 -3.02 -32.63 33.18
C ASN A 82 -2.48 -32.37 34.59
N PHE A 83 -1.22 -32.75 34.82
CA PHE A 83 -0.55 -32.55 36.11
C PHE A 83 -0.54 -31.08 36.57
N ARG A 84 -0.48 -30.11 35.63
CA ARG A 84 -0.46 -28.67 35.97
C ARG A 84 -1.74 -28.23 36.65
N GLY A 85 -2.90 -28.68 36.15
CA GLY A 85 -4.20 -28.37 36.74
C GLY A 85 -4.30 -28.86 38.18
N PHE A 86 -3.69 -30.01 38.47
CA PHE A 86 -3.58 -30.53 39.83
C PHE A 86 -2.65 -29.70 40.72
N GLN A 87 -1.47 -29.31 40.24
CA GLN A 87 -0.55 -28.46 40.99
C GLN A 87 -1.17 -27.08 41.31
N PHE A 88 -1.97 -26.51 40.39
CA PHE A 88 -2.72 -25.28 40.65
C PHE A 88 -3.75 -25.44 41.76
N ALA A 89 -4.49 -26.55 41.76
CA ALA A 89 -5.40 -26.87 42.86
C ALA A 89 -4.64 -27.02 44.18
N GLN A 90 -3.51 -27.74 44.20
CA GLN A 90 -2.69 -27.89 45.40
C GLN A 90 -2.11 -26.57 45.92
N ALA A 91 -1.71 -25.65 45.04
CA ALA A 91 -1.27 -24.32 45.45
C ALA A 91 -2.38 -23.51 46.15
N MET A 92 -3.63 -23.62 45.66
CA MET A 92 -4.80 -23.04 46.34
C MET A 92 -5.04 -23.70 47.70
N LEU A 93 -4.96 -25.03 47.78
CA LEU A 93 -5.14 -25.78 49.03
C LEU A 93 -4.07 -25.43 50.07
N PHE A 94 -2.81 -25.33 49.65
CA PHE A 94 -1.70 -24.91 50.51
C PHE A 94 -1.96 -23.53 51.13
N ALA A 95 -2.36 -22.55 50.31
CA ALA A 95 -2.66 -21.21 50.81
C ALA A 95 -3.83 -21.23 51.82
N ILE A 96 -4.89 -21.98 51.53
CA ILE A 96 -6.05 -22.13 52.44
C ILE A 96 -5.63 -22.80 53.76
N ASP A 97 -4.81 -23.85 53.71
CA ASP A 97 -4.35 -24.56 54.90
C ASP A 97 -3.43 -23.69 55.76
N GLU A 98 -2.54 -22.91 55.14
CA GLU A 98 -1.70 -21.94 55.84
C GLU A 98 -2.52 -20.84 56.52
N ILE A 99 -3.56 -20.32 55.84
CA ILE A 99 -4.46 -19.30 56.41
C ILE A 99 -5.28 -19.89 57.56
N ASN A 100 -5.85 -21.09 57.41
CA ASN A 100 -6.63 -21.75 58.46
C ASN A 100 -5.81 -22.07 59.72
N ASN A 101 -4.50 -22.25 59.58
CA ASN A 101 -3.56 -22.46 60.68
C ASN A 101 -2.98 -21.16 61.25
N SER A 102 -3.32 -20.00 60.67
CA SER A 102 -2.85 -18.68 61.10
C SER A 102 -3.65 -18.18 62.30
N THR A 103 -2.95 -17.63 63.30
CA THR A 103 -3.58 -16.89 64.40
C THR A 103 -3.74 -15.40 64.11
N ASN A 104 -3.07 -14.89 63.08
CA ASN A 104 -3.06 -13.47 62.74
C ASN A 104 -4.08 -13.13 61.65
N LEU A 105 -4.23 -14.01 60.66
CA LEU A 105 -5.12 -13.80 59.51
C LEU A 105 -6.33 -14.71 59.66
N LEU A 106 -7.52 -14.10 59.69
CA LEU A 106 -8.81 -14.79 59.88
C LEU A 106 -8.91 -15.73 61.11
N PRO A 107 -8.49 -15.31 62.32
CA PRO A 107 -8.54 -16.18 63.50
C PRO A 107 -9.96 -16.68 63.81
N GLY A 108 -10.10 -18.01 63.89
CA GLY A 108 -11.37 -18.69 64.21
C GLY A 108 -12.36 -18.81 63.05
N ILE A 109 -11.97 -18.41 61.84
CA ILE A 109 -12.73 -18.63 60.60
C ILE A 109 -12.09 -19.77 59.83
N LEU A 110 -12.88 -20.78 59.44
CA LEU A 110 -12.42 -21.87 58.57
C LEU A 110 -12.77 -21.58 57.11
N LEU A 111 -11.77 -21.41 56.26
CA LEU A 111 -11.93 -21.35 54.81
C LEU A 111 -12.07 -22.76 54.23
N GLY A 112 -13.20 -23.02 53.57
CA GLY A 112 -13.47 -24.21 52.77
C GLY A 112 -13.33 -23.94 51.28
N TYR A 113 -13.52 -24.96 50.46
CA TYR A 113 -13.37 -24.85 49.01
C TYR A 113 -14.25 -25.81 48.22
N LYS A 114 -14.53 -25.43 46.97
CA LYS A 114 -15.08 -26.29 45.93
C LYS A 114 -14.31 -26.08 44.63
N ILE A 115 -13.65 -27.13 44.16
CA ILE A 115 -12.78 -27.06 42.98
C ILE A 115 -13.37 -27.93 41.87
N TYR A 116 -13.56 -27.33 40.70
CA TYR A 116 -14.15 -27.95 39.53
C TYR A 116 -13.15 -28.09 38.38
N ASP A 117 -13.33 -29.16 37.61
CA ASP A 117 -12.60 -29.40 36.38
C ASP A 117 -13.24 -28.69 35.18
N ALA A 118 -12.47 -27.80 34.56
CA ALA A 118 -12.83 -27.08 33.34
C ALA A 118 -12.60 -27.90 32.06
N CYS A 119 -11.73 -28.91 32.10
CA CYS A 119 -11.37 -29.76 30.96
C CYS A 119 -10.90 -28.98 29.73
N ALA A 120 -10.27 -27.81 29.92
CA ALA A 120 -9.92 -26.86 28.87
C ALA A 120 -11.09 -26.44 27.94
N SER A 121 -12.33 -26.61 28.40
CA SER A 121 -13.55 -26.30 27.63
C SER A 121 -14.18 -25.01 28.15
N ILE A 122 -14.35 -24.03 27.26
CA ILE A 122 -15.00 -22.74 27.59
C ILE A 122 -16.44 -22.97 28.08
N ALA A 123 -17.20 -23.83 27.40
CA ALA A 123 -18.59 -24.10 27.76
C ALA A 123 -18.71 -24.76 29.15
N ARG A 124 -17.80 -25.69 29.47
CA ARG A 124 -17.76 -26.31 30.81
C ARG A 124 -17.34 -25.31 31.88
N SER A 125 -16.34 -24.47 31.58
CA SER A 125 -15.86 -23.41 32.48
C SER A 125 -16.99 -22.48 32.93
N VAL A 126 -17.84 -22.02 32.00
CA VAL A 126 -19.04 -21.23 32.31
C VAL A 126 -20.04 -22.01 33.16
N ARG A 127 -20.28 -23.29 32.82
CA ARG A 127 -21.24 -24.13 33.55
C ARG A 127 -20.82 -24.34 35.01
N VAL A 128 -19.54 -24.62 35.26
CA VAL A 128 -19.04 -24.82 36.64
C VAL A 128 -18.96 -23.51 37.41
N ALA A 129 -18.69 -22.37 36.76
CA ALA A 129 -18.77 -21.07 37.39
C ALA A 129 -20.19 -20.74 37.87
N LEU A 130 -21.21 -21.05 37.07
CA LEU A 130 -22.62 -20.92 37.48
C LEU A 130 -22.98 -21.88 38.63
N ALA A 131 -22.40 -23.09 38.66
CA ALA A 131 -22.58 -24.02 39.77
C ALA A 131 -21.95 -23.48 41.07
N LEU A 132 -20.79 -22.83 40.98
CA LEU A 132 -20.14 -22.15 42.10
C LEU A 132 -20.96 -20.96 42.62
N ALA A 133 -21.67 -20.24 41.75
CA ALA A 133 -22.52 -19.13 42.15
C ALA A 133 -23.82 -19.61 42.84
N ASN A 134 -24.55 -20.56 42.24
CA ASN A 134 -25.90 -20.97 42.69
C ASN A 134 -25.90 -22.08 43.75
N GLY A 135 -24.82 -22.87 43.82
CA GLY A 135 -24.78 -24.11 44.57
C GLY A 135 -25.54 -25.28 43.94
N ASN A 136 -25.50 -26.43 44.62
CA ASN A 136 -26.00 -27.73 44.12
C ASN A 136 -27.42 -28.09 44.61
N GLN A 137 -28.27 -27.11 44.94
CA GLN A 137 -29.63 -27.39 45.38
C GLN A 137 -30.58 -27.55 44.18
N VAL A 138 -31.20 -28.74 44.08
CA VAL A 138 -32.08 -29.14 42.97
C VAL A 138 -33.43 -28.43 43.00
N GLU A 139 -33.90 -28.07 44.20
CA GLU A 139 -35.12 -27.31 44.47
C GLU A 139 -34.83 -26.25 45.53
N SER A 140 -35.28 -25.01 45.30
CA SER A 140 -35.34 -23.97 46.33
C SER A 140 -36.78 -23.45 46.39
N SER A 141 -37.47 -23.65 47.51
CA SER A 141 -38.70 -22.94 47.81
C SER A 141 -38.35 -21.48 48.08
N LEU A 142 -39.03 -20.55 47.40
CA LEU A 142 -38.77 -19.12 47.51
C LEU A 142 -40.02 -18.42 48.02
N LYS A 143 -39.92 -17.83 49.22
CA LYS A 143 -40.77 -16.73 49.65
C LYS A 143 -40.05 -15.42 49.29
N GLY A 144 -40.05 -15.03 48.01
CA GLY A 144 -39.47 -13.76 47.52
C GLY A 144 -38.48 -13.89 46.35
N PRO A 145 -37.99 -12.76 45.78
CA PRO A 145 -36.96 -12.77 44.73
C PRO A 145 -35.67 -13.40 45.27
N CYS A 146 -35.10 -14.38 44.54
CA CYS A 146 -33.93 -15.20 44.89
C CYS A 146 -32.97 -14.58 45.93
N PRO A 147 -33.16 -14.81 47.24
CA PRO A 147 -32.42 -14.12 48.29
C PRO A 147 -31.25 -14.95 48.82
N LYS A 148 -30.78 -15.97 48.08
CA LYS A 148 -29.65 -16.79 48.55
C LYS A 148 -28.34 -16.12 48.13
N PRO A 149 -27.44 -15.79 49.07
CA PRO A 149 -26.11 -15.29 48.74
C PRO A 149 -25.35 -16.34 47.91
N ALA A 150 -24.38 -15.87 47.12
CA ALA A 150 -23.55 -16.73 46.29
C ALA A 150 -22.91 -17.83 47.14
N GLN A 151 -22.88 -19.07 46.64
CA GLN A 151 -22.33 -20.19 47.41
C GLN A 151 -20.83 -20.01 47.70
N VAL A 152 -20.08 -19.38 46.78
CA VAL A 152 -18.67 -19.03 47.01
C VAL A 152 -18.46 -17.53 46.96
N GLN A 153 -17.51 -17.07 47.77
CA GLN A 153 -17.24 -15.63 47.94
C GLN A 153 -16.21 -15.08 46.94
N ALA A 154 -15.39 -15.95 46.36
CA ALA A 154 -14.47 -15.64 45.28
C ALA A 154 -14.14 -16.91 44.50
N ILE A 155 -13.72 -16.77 43.25
CA ILE A 155 -13.31 -17.87 42.39
C ILE A 155 -11.85 -17.68 41.97
N MET A 156 -11.03 -18.68 42.23
CA MET A 156 -9.66 -18.80 41.75
C MET A 156 -9.62 -19.54 40.42
N GLY A 157 -8.87 -19.00 39.46
CA GLY A 157 -8.85 -19.49 38.07
C GLY A 157 -9.89 -18.77 37.20
N GLU A 158 -10.15 -19.17 35.96
CA GLU A 158 -9.46 -20.21 35.18
C GLU A 158 -8.03 -19.76 34.80
N THR A 159 -7.26 -20.63 34.15
CA THR A 159 -5.86 -20.40 33.78
C THR A 159 -5.72 -19.54 32.51
N ALA A 160 -6.50 -19.80 31.46
CA ALA A 160 -6.36 -19.18 30.15
C ALA A 160 -7.31 -17.98 29.98
N SER A 161 -6.92 -17.05 29.10
CA SER A 161 -7.66 -15.80 28.87
C SER A 161 -9.07 -16.02 28.30
N SER A 162 -9.24 -16.83 27.26
CA SER A 162 -10.56 -17.04 26.63
C SER A 162 -11.61 -17.67 27.57
N PRO A 163 -11.31 -18.74 28.34
CA PRO A 163 -12.23 -19.23 29.37
C PRO A 163 -12.53 -18.20 30.46
N CYS A 164 -11.53 -17.42 30.91
CA CYS A 164 -11.74 -16.36 31.89
C CYS A 164 -12.69 -15.27 31.38
N MET A 165 -12.57 -14.85 30.12
CA MET A 165 -13.48 -13.88 29.51
C MET A 165 -14.92 -14.41 29.50
N ALA A 166 -15.11 -15.67 29.14
CA ALA A 166 -16.43 -16.29 29.10
C ALA A 166 -17.04 -16.41 30.51
N ILE A 167 -16.25 -16.82 31.50
CA ILE A 167 -16.69 -16.88 32.90
C ILE A 167 -17.04 -15.46 33.39
N ALA A 168 -16.11 -14.50 33.28
CA ALA A 168 -16.26 -13.13 33.77
C ALA A 168 -17.49 -12.42 33.17
N THR A 169 -17.83 -12.69 31.90
CA THR A 169 -19.06 -12.18 31.28
C THR A 169 -20.31 -12.64 32.02
N VAL A 170 -20.32 -13.86 32.53
CA VAL A 170 -21.49 -14.49 33.16
C VAL A 170 -21.55 -14.21 34.66
N ILE A 171 -20.41 -14.23 35.37
CA ILE A 171 -20.39 -14.00 36.82
C ILE A 171 -20.21 -12.53 37.21
N GLY A 172 -19.72 -11.69 36.29
CA GLY A 172 -19.49 -10.27 36.48
C GLY A 172 -20.70 -9.49 37.03
N PRO A 173 -21.92 -9.68 36.49
CA PRO A 173 -23.12 -9.03 37.00
C PRO A 173 -23.50 -9.40 38.44
N PHE A 174 -23.00 -10.52 38.96
CA PHE A 174 -23.21 -10.93 40.36
C PHE A 174 -22.10 -10.42 41.28
N HIS A 175 -21.14 -9.66 40.75
CA HIS A 175 -19.99 -9.10 41.45
C HIS A 175 -19.09 -10.13 42.17
N ILE A 176 -19.21 -11.42 41.83
CA ILE A 176 -18.35 -12.47 42.37
C ILE A 176 -16.94 -12.27 41.82
N PRO A 177 -15.92 -12.04 42.67
CA PRO A 177 -14.54 -11.86 42.24
C PRO A 177 -14.01 -13.10 41.51
N LEU A 178 -13.49 -12.91 40.30
CA LEU A 178 -12.74 -13.92 39.55
C LEU A 178 -11.28 -13.53 39.53
N ILE A 179 -10.41 -14.27 40.23
CA ILE A 179 -8.99 -13.99 40.30
C ILE A 179 -8.23 -15.04 39.51
N SER A 180 -7.78 -14.66 38.31
CA SER A 180 -6.93 -15.54 37.51
C SER A 180 -5.45 -15.38 37.88
N HIS A 181 -4.74 -16.49 37.89
CA HIS A 181 -3.30 -16.54 38.17
C HIS A 181 -2.45 -16.50 36.89
N PHE A 182 -3.07 -16.65 35.71
CA PHE A 182 -2.36 -16.80 34.44
C PHE A 182 -3.11 -16.28 33.19
N ALA A 183 -4.28 -15.66 33.33
CA ALA A 183 -4.97 -15.01 32.23
C ALA A 183 -4.43 -13.59 32.00
N THR A 184 -3.59 -13.44 31.00
CA THR A 184 -2.80 -12.22 30.79
C THR A 184 -3.34 -11.27 29.72
N CYS A 185 -4.38 -11.66 28.96
CA CYS A 185 -4.93 -10.80 27.91
C CYS A 185 -5.27 -9.41 28.43
N ALA A 186 -4.80 -8.37 27.75
CA ALA A 186 -5.14 -6.97 28.07
C ALA A 186 -6.65 -6.70 27.97
N CYS A 187 -7.36 -7.48 27.16
CA CYS A 187 -8.80 -7.41 26.98
C CYS A 187 -9.61 -7.62 28.29
N LEU A 188 -9.06 -8.35 29.27
CA LEU A 188 -9.70 -8.60 30.56
C LEU A 188 -9.63 -7.42 31.55
N SER A 189 -8.84 -6.40 31.23
CA SER A 189 -8.68 -5.20 32.05
C SER A 189 -9.85 -4.21 31.91
N ASP A 190 -10.73 -4.36 30.91
CA ASP A 190 -11.91 -3.51 30.70
C ASP A 190 -12.99 -3.77 31.77
N LYS A 191 -13.03 -2.92 32.81
CA LYS A 191 -13.99 -3.03 33.91
C LYS A 191 -15.44 -2.74 33.54
N ASN A 192 -15.70 -2.15 32.38
CA ASN A 192 -17.08 -2.01 31.90
C ASN A 192 -17.63 -3.36 31.43
N LYS A 193 -16.77 -4.23 30.88
CA LYS A 193 -17.14 -5.58 30.43
C LYS A 193 -16.94 -6.64 31.50
N TYR A 194 -15.86 -6.52 32.26
CA TYR A 194 -15.43 -7.52 33.25
C TYR A 194 -15.26 -6.87 34.65
N PRO A 195 -16.36 -6.40 35.27
CA PRO A 195 -16.30 -5.59 36.48
C PRO A 195 -15.71 -6.33 37.68
N SER A 196 -15.91 -7.66 37.78
CA SER A 196 -15.42 -8.47 38.89
C SER A 196 -14.17 -9.31 38.58
N PHE A 197 -13.57 -9.13 37.41
CA PHE A 197 -12.33 -9.81 37.07
C PHE A 197 -11.12 -9.14 37.73
N LEU A 198 -10.19 -9.93 38.22
CA LEU A 198 -8.91 -9.54 38.80
C LEU A 198 -7.86 -10.57 38.38
N ARG A 199 -6.58 -10.22 38.48
CA ARG A 199 -5.51 -11.20 38.27
C ARG A 199 -4.27 -10.90 39.09
N THR A 200 -3.48 -11.93 39.34
CA THR A 200 -2.20 -11.85 40.07
C THR A 200 -0.98 -11.99 39.16
N ILE A 201 -1.21 -12.07 37.85
CA ILE A 201 -0.19 -11.98 36.80
C ILE A 201 -0.31 -10.63 36.06
N PRO A 202 0.79 -10.02 35.59
CA PRO A 202 0.70 -8.77 34.84
C PRO A 202 0.02 -8.93 33.47
N SER A 203 -0.43 -7.79 32.93
CA SER A 203 -1.08 -7.71 31.61
C SER A 203 -0.11 -7.87 30.44
N ASP A 204 -0.56 -8.57 29.39
CA ASP A 204 0.09 -8.63 28.07
C ASP A 204 0.30 -7.24 27.45
N HIS A 205 -0.49 -6.24 27.88
CA HIS A 205 -0.28 -4.85 27.50
C HIS A 205 1.18 -4.40 27.71
N TYR A 206 1.80 -4.84 28.80
CA TYR A 206 3.20 -4.54 29.11
C TYR A 206 4.15 -5.50 28.43
N GLN A 207 3.82 -6.79 28.40
CA GLN A 207 4.66 -7.81 27.80
C GLN A 207 4.87 -7.60 26.31
N SER A 208 3.81 -7.38 25.54
CA SER A 208 3.89 -7.18 24.09
C SER A 208 4.76 -5.99 23.72
N ARG A 209 4.67 -4.91 24.49
CA ARG A 209 5.53 -3.72 24.33
C ARG A 209 6.98 -4.01 24.69
N ALA A 210 7.21 -4.74 25.77
CA ALA A 210 8.53 -5.17 26.19
C ALA A 210 9.20 -6.09 25.15
N LEU A 211 8.45 -7.00 24.51
CA LEU A 211 8.95 -7.82 23.40
C LEU A 211 9.33 -6.95 22.20
N ALA A 212 8.51 -5.97 21.82
CA ALA A 212 8.85 -5.05 20.73
C ALA A 212 10.11 -4.22 21.04
N GLN A 213 10.27 -3.77 22.28
CA GLN A 213 11.47 -3.09 22.76
C GLN A 213 12.70 -4.01 22.77
N LEU A 214 12.54 -5.29 23.13
CA LEU A 214 13.61 -6.29 23.09
C LEU A 214 14.08 -6.52 21.65
N VAL A 215 13.16 -6.67 20.70
CA VAL A 215 13.48 -6.79 19.26
C VAL A 215 14.21 -5.54 18.77
N LYS A 216 13.76 -4.35 19.19
CA LYS A 216 14.42 -3.08 18.88
C LYS A 216 15.84 -3.00 19.45
N TYR A 217 16.03 -3.45 20.69
CA TYR A 217 17.30 -3.41 21.41
C TYR A 217 18.39 -4.20 20.66
N PHE A 218 18.04 -5.36 20.12
CA PHE A 218 18.95 -6.16 19.30
C PHE A 218 19.13 -5.64 17.86
N GLY A 219 18.47 -4.54 17.49
CA GLY A 219 18.56 -3.95 16.16
C GLY A 219 17.84 -4.74 15.07
N TRP A 220 16.97 -5.69 15.44
CA TRP A 220 16.19 -6.46 14.48
C TRP A 220 15.04 -5.61 13.92
N THR A 221 15.00 -5.44 12.60
CA THR A 221 13.98 -4.63 11.91
C THR A 221 13.06 -5.46 11.02
N TRP A 222 13.32 -6.76 10.87
CA TRP A 222 12.61 -7.66 9.97
C TRP A 222 12.35 -9.00 10.67
N VAL A 223 11.09 -9.24 11.04
CA VAL A 223 10.71 -10.37 11.89
C VAL A 223 9.47 -11.11 11.36
N GLY A 224 9.38 -12.40 11.65
CA GLY A 224 8.15 -13.18 11.53
C GLY A 224 7.36 -13.14 12.84
N ALA A 225 6.05 -13.32 12.77
CA ALA A 225 5.17 -13.36 13.93
C ALA A 225 4.27 -14.61 13.92
N ILE A 226 4.23 -15.32 15.03
CA ILE A 226 3.38 -16.50 15.25
C ILE A 226 2.61 -16.31 16.56
N ARG A 227 1.32 -16.65 16.54
CA ARG A 227 0.46 -16.51 17.72
C ARG A 227 -0.50 -17.67 17.90
N THR A 228 -0.94 -17.89 19.14
CA THR A 228 -2.10 -18.76 19.38
C THR A 228 -3.36 -18.13 18.79
N ASN A 229 -4.21 -18.92 18.13
CA ASN A 229 -5.48 -18.48 17.57
C ASN A 229 -6.60 -18.42 18.63
N ASP A 230 -6.41 -17.60 19.66
CA ASP A 230 -7.37 -17.33 20.73
C ASP A 230 -7.28 -15.87 21.20
N ASP A 231 -8.02 -15.49 22.25
CA ASP A 231 -8.03 -14.10 22.72
C ASP A 231 -6.65 -13.66 23.27
N TYR A 232 -5.89 -14.57 23.88
CA TYR A 232 -4.55 -14.29 24.41
C TYR A 232 -3.57 -14.01 23.25
N GLY A 233 -3.41 -14.96 22.33
CA GLY A 233 -2.45 -14.82 21.24
C GLY A 233 -2.80 -13.69 20.28
N ASN A 234 -4.08 -13.50 19.96
CA ASN A 234 -4.51 -12.45 19.04
C ASN A 234 -4.32 -11.04 19.62
N ASN A 235 -4.73 -10.78 20.86
CA ASN A 235 -4.58 -9.45 21.46
C ASN A 235 -3.12 -9.13 21.81
N GLY A 236 -2.38 -10.12 22.34
CA GLY A 236 -0.96 -9.97 22.64
C GLY A 236 -0.15 -9.65 21.39
N MET A 237 -0.35 -10.40 20.31
CA MET A 237 0.35 -10.15 19.04
C MET A 237 -0.09 -8.85 18.36
N ALA A 238 -1.37 -8.48 18.44
CA ALA A 238 -1.84 -7.20 17.89
C ALA A 238 -1.12 -6.01 18.56
N THR A 239 -1.02 -6.03 19.89
CA THR A 239 -0.29 -5.01 20.66
C THR A 239 1.19 -4.99 20.30
N PHE A 240 1.79 -6.17 20.08
CA PHE A 240 3.19 -6.26 19.65
C PHE A 240 3.38 -5.64 18.26
N ILE A 241 2.53 -5.96 17.28
CA ILE A 241 2.62 -5.45 15.91
C ILE A 241 2.47 -3.93 15.90
N GLU A 242 1.47 -3.40 16.60
CA GLU A 242 1.27 -1.94 16.76
C GLU A 242 2.54 -1.26 17.31
N THR A 243 3.10 -1.81 18.39
CA THR A 243 4.32 -1.25 19.00
C THR A 243 5.55 -1.43 18.11
N ALA A 244 5.63 -2.54 17.37
CA ALA A 244 6.72 -2.83 16.44
C ALA A 244 6.74 -1.80 15.30
N GLU A 245 5.57 -1.47 14.74
CA GLU A 245 5.42 -0.44 13.71
C GLU A 245 5.86 0.94 14.21
N GLU A 246 5.46 1.33 15.43
CA GLU A 246 5.93 2.57 16.08
C GLU A 246 7.46 2.62 16.25
N LEU A 247 8.08 1.45 16.51
CA LEU A 247 9.53 1.32 16.66
C LEU A 247 10.27 1.13 15.32
N GLY A 248 9.56 1.15 14.19
CA GLY A 248 10.14 0.97 12.85
C GLY A 248 10.61 -0.46 12.56
N ILE A 249 9.98 -1.45 13.18
CA ILE A 249 10.19 -2.88 12.99
C ILE A 249 9.08 -3.40 12.09
N CYS A 250 9.44 -4.24 11.13
CA CYS A 250 8.53 -4.72 10.10
C CYS A 250 8.28 -6.23 10.27
N VAL A 251 7.00 -6.61 10.22
CA VAL A 251 6.55 -7.99 10.43
C VAL A 251 6.23 -8.62 9.07
N GLU A 252 7.08 -9.51 8.57
CA GLU A 252 6.97 -10.11 7.24
C GLU A 252 5.69 -10.94 7.08
N TYR A 253 5.39 -11.77 8.08
CA TYR A 253 4.19 -12.59 8.14
C TYR A 253 3.68 -12.63 9.58
N SER A 254 2.36 -12.80 9.72
CA SER A 254 1.70 -12.95 11.02
C SER A 254 0.66 -14.05 10.96
N VAL A 255 1.02 -15.24 11.43
CA VAL A 255 0.22 -16.47 11.31
C VAL A 255 -0.32 -16.92 12.66
N ALA A 256 -1.47 -17.60 12.65
CA ALA A 256 -2.14 -18.07 13.85
C ALA A 256 -2.24 -19.60 13.87
N VAL A 257 -1.89 -20.21 15.00
CA VAL A 257 -1.88 -21.67 15.23
C VAL A 257 -2.78 -22.00 16.42
N PHE A 258 -3.52 -23.08 16.34
CA PHE A 258 -4.19 -23.68 17.48
C PHE A 258 -3.93 -25.19 17.50
N ARG A 259 -3.74 -25.78 18.69
CA ARG A 259 -3.41 -27.22 18.84
C ARG A 259 -4.39 -28.20 18.19
N THR A 260 -5.63 -27.78 17.87
CA THR A 260 -6.63 -28.61 17.20
C THR A 260 -6.83 -28.24 15.72
N ASP A 261 -5.96 -27.40 15.17
CA ASP A 261 -5.98 -27.09 13.74
C ASP A 261 -5.65 -28.35 12.91
N PRO A 262 -6.22 -28.49 11.70
CA PRO A 262 -5.85 -29.55 10.78
C PRO A 262 -4.36 -29.50 10.43
N LEU A 263 -3.73 -30.68 10.28
CA LEU A 263 -2.30 -30.79 9.94
C LEU A 263 -1.92 -30.02 8.66
N ASP A 264 -2.79 -29.98 7.66
CA ASP A 264 -2.55 -29.25 6.41
C ASP A 264 -2.38 -27.74 6.64
N LYS A 265 -3.13 -27.17 7.60
CA LYS A 265 -2.99 -25.76 8.00
C LYS A 265 -1.65 -25.53 8.70
N ILE A 266 -1.23 -26.44 9.57
CA ILE A 266 0.06 -26.33 10.26
C ILE A 266 1.21 -26.43 9.25
N ARG A 267 1.14 -27.37 8.29
CA ARG A 267 2.12 -27.49 7.19
C ARG A 267 2.17 -26.24 6.31
N GLN A 268 1.03 -25.63 6.00
CA GLN A 268 1.00 -24.35 5.29
C GLN A 268 1.76 -23.25 6.05
N ILE A 269 1.66 -23.22 7.38
CA ILE A 269 2.42 -22.30 8.23
C ILE A 269 3.92 -22.59 8.14
N ILE A 270 4.31 -23.86 8.17
CA ILE A 270 5.71 -24.27 7.96
C ILE A 270 6.22 -23.81 6.58
N ASP A 271 5.42 -23.93 5.53
CA ASP A 271 5.79 -23.48 4.18
C ASP A 271 5.95 -21.96 4.10
N ILE A 272 5.09 -21.19 4.80
CA ILE A 272 5.23 -19.74 4.93
C ILE A 272 6.57 -19.39 5.60
N ILE A 273 6.92 -20.07 6.69
CA ILE A 273 8.18 -19.84 7.42
C ILE A 273 9.38 -20.16 6.52
N LYS A 274 9.36 -21.28 5.78
CA LYS A 274 10.42 -21.65 4.83
C LYS A 274 10.60 -20.66 3.68
N ALA A 275 9.50 -20.13 3.17
CA ALA A 275 9.52 -19.17 2.06
C ALA A 275 9.90 -17.75 2.51
N SER A 276 9.83 -17.46 3.81
CA SER A 276 10.13 -16.16 4.38
C SER A 276 11.63 -15.85 4.44
N THR A 277 11.96 -14.56 4.52
CA THR A 277 13.36 -14.08 4.59
C THR A 277 13.78 -13.70 6.02
N SER A 278 12.81 -13.49 6.91
CA SER A 278 13.03 -13.21 8.32
C SER A 278 13.66 -14.41 9.04
N ARG A 279 14.69 -14.11 9.84
CA ARG A 279 15.38 -15.10 10.68
C ARG A 279 15.00 -15.00 12.14
N VAL A 280 14.32 -13.92 12.53
CA VAL A 280 13.84 -13.69 13.89
C VAL A 280 12.34 -13.95 13.91
N ILE A 281 11.88 -14.83 14.80
CA ILE A 281 10.46 -15.18 14.94
C ILE A 281 9.98 -14.79 16.34
N VAL A 282 9.00 -13.90 16.40
CA VAL A 282 8.31 -13.54 17.62
C VAL A 282 7.11 -14.46 17.81
N ALA A 283 7.13 -15.28 18.85
CA ALA A 283 6.10 -16.26 19.14
C ALA A 283 5.34 -15.89 20.43
N PHE A 284 4.13 -15.36 20.25
CA PHE A 284 3.19 -15.05 21.32
C PHE A 284 2.16 -16.16 21.42
N MET A 285 2.58 -17.29 22.00
CA MET A 285 1.85 -18.56 21.92
C MET A 285 1.65 -19.15 23.32
N ALA A 286 0.59 -19.94 23.47
CA ALA A 286 0.45 -20.80 24.63
C ALA A 286 1.37 -22.01 24.48
N ASN A 287 1.92 -22.51 25.59
CA ASN A 287 2.87 -23.63 25.59
C ASN A 287 2.39 -24.85 24.77
N LYS A 288 1.12 -25.27 24.91
CA LYS A 288 0.60 -26.44 24.18
C LYS A 288 0.50 -26.23 22.67
N ASP A 289 0.32 -24.98 22.21
CA ASP A 289 0.26 -24.69 20.78
C ASP A 289 1.68 -24.60 20.20
N MET A 290 2.64 -24.12 21.00
CA MET A 290 4.07 -24.16 20.68
C MET A 290 4.58 -25.59 20.54
N ASP A 291 4.17 -26.49 21.43
CA ASP A 291 4.51 -27.92 21.41
C ASP A 291 4.12 -28.59 20.07
N VAL A 292 2.91 -28.28 19.57
CA VAL A 292 2.42 -28.79 18.27
C VAL A 292 3.24 -28.23 17.11
N LEU A 293 3.55 -26.93 17.13
CA LEU A 293 4.37 -26.30 16.11
C LEU A 293 5.80 -26.86 16.09
N LEU A 294 6.40 -27.04 17.26
CA LEU A 294 7.75 -27.57 17.44
C LEU A 294 7.88 -28.99 16.88
N SER A 295 6.88 -29.84 17.15
CA SER A 295 6.81 -31.21 16.60
C SER A 295 6.81 -31.22 15.07
N GLU A 296 6.06 -30.33 14.42
CA GLU A 296 6.03 -30.24 12.95
C GLU A 296 7.30 -29.58 12.39
N MET A 297 7.87 -28.59 13.07
CA MET A 297 9.16 -27.99 12.67
C MET A 297 10.31 -29.00 12.71
N SER A 298 10.33 -29.86 13.72
CA SER A 298 11.25 -30.98 13.88
C SER A 298 11.18 -31.95 12.70
N GLN A 299 9.98 -32.35 12.26
CA GLN A 299 9.81 -33.22 11.08
C GLN A 299 10.35 -32.61 9.79
N HIS A 300 10.46 -31.29 9.72
CA HIS A 300 10.98 -30.56 8.57
C HIS A 300 12.42 -30.06 8.73
N ASN A 301 13.11 -30.44 9.82
CA ASN A 301 14.48 -30.02 10.14
C ASN A 301 14.67 -28.49 10.10
N LEU A 302 13.69 -27.74 10.61
CA LEU A 302 13.76 -26.28 10.65
C LEU A 302 14.55 -25.78 11.86
N THR A 303 15.80 -25.39 11.62
CA THR A 303 16.70 -24.81 12.62
C THR A 303 17.27 -23.46 12.14
N GLY A 304 18.02 -22.76 13.00
CA GLY A 304 18.71 -21.51 12.64
C GLY A 304 17.86 -20.25 12.70
N TYR A 305 16.71 -20.28 13.38
CA TYR A 305 15.89 -19.11 13.67
C TYR A 305 16.19 -18.58 15.08
N GLN A 306 16.22 -17.26 15.23
CA GLN A 306 16.26 -16.61 16.53
C GLN A 306 14.83 -16.44 17.05
N TRP A 307 14.52 -17.09 18.17
CA TRP A 307 13.18 -17.02 18.76
C TRP A 307 13.07 -15.93 19.82
N VAL A 308 11.94 -15.24 19.80
CA VAL A 308 11.53 -14.26 20.82
C VAL A 308 10.20 -14.72 21.43
N GLY A 309 10.22 -15.16 22.68
CA GLY A 309 9.09 -15.85 23.30
C GLY A 309 8.32 -15.06 24.36
N SER A 310 7.01 -15.33 24.43
CA SER A 310 6.18 -14.94 25.56
C SER A 310 6.39 -15.87 26.76
N GLU A 311 6.00 -15.38 27.94
CA GLU A 311 6.09 -16.01 29.25
C GLU A 311 5.46 -17.39 29.32
N SER A 312 4.43 -17.63 28.49
CA SER A 312 3.71 -18.89 28.49
C SER A 312 4.58 -20.09 28.11
N TRP A 313 5.55 -19.92 27.21
CA TRP A 313 6.38 -21.03 26.71
C TRP A 313 7.89 -20.84 26.92
N ILE A 314 8.38 -19.60 27.01
CA ILE A 314 9.82 -19.32 27.08
C ILE A 314 10.48 -19.87 28.35
N SER A 315 9.74 -20.11 29.43
CA SER A 315 10.27 -20.71 30.67
C SER A 315 9.70 -22.11 30.92
N ASP A 316 9.12 -22.72 29.89
CA ASP A 316 8.42 -23.99 30.01
C ASP A 316 9.37 -25.18 29.86
N SER A 317 9.62 -25.88 30.97
CA SER A 317 10.51 -27.03 31.00
C SER A 317 10.01 -28.22 30.16
N HIS A 318 8.71 -28.32 29.90
CA HIS A 318 8.16 -29.39 29.05
C HIS A 318 8.42 -29.09 27.57
N THR A 319 8.15 -27.87 27.13
CA THR A 319 8.50 -27.42 25.77
C THR A 319 9.99 -27.55 25.52
N ALA A 320 10.85 -27.14 26.47
CA ALA A 320 12.30 -27.33 26.35
C ALA A 320 12.71 -28.80 26.26
N ALA A 321 12.08 -29.70 27.03
CA ALA A 321 12.36 -31.14 26.95
C ALA A 321 11.91 -31.79 25.63
N MET A 322 10.95 -31.18 24.93
CA MET A 322 10.51 -31.65 23.61
C MET A 322 11.37 -31.14 22.46
N ASP A 323 12.21 -30.13 22.70
CA ASP A 323 13.11 -29.57 21.70
C ASP A 323 14.38 -30.43 21.49
N VAL A 324 14.18 -31.69 21.10
CA VAL A 324 15.28 -32.65 20.88
C VAL A 324 16.17 -32.25 19.69
N HIS A 325 15.69 -31.37 18.81
CA HIS A 325 16.41 -30.95 17.59
C HIS A 325 17.04 -29.55 17.72
N HIS A 326 17.11 -28.99 18.94
CA HIS A 326 17.78 -27.72 19.21
C HIS A 326 17.23 -26.56 18.35
N ILE A 327 15.91 -26.52 18.13
CA ILE A 327 15.22 -25.53 17.30
C ILE A 327 15.12 -24.19 18.02
N LEU A 328 15.03 -24.22 19.35
CA LEU A 328 14.82 -23.08 20.24
C LEU A 328 16.11 -22.71 21.00
N ASP A 329 17.25 -23.30 20.65
CA ASP A 329 18.54 -22.94 21.20
C ASP A 329 18.80 -21.43 21.03
N GLY A 330 19.20 -20.76 22.11
CA GLY A 330 19.42 -19.32 22.11
C GLY A 330 18.14 -18.48 22.09
N ALA A 331 16.94 -19.06 22.23
CA ALA A 331 15.69 -18.32 22.39
C ALA A 331 15.82 -17.28 23.52
N VAL A 332 15.22 -16.11 23.31
CA VAL A 332 15.18 -15.03 24.30
C VAL A 332 13.74 -14.62 24.55
N GLY A 333 13.38 -14.19 25.75
CA GLY A 333 12.04 -13.70 25.99
C GLY A 333 11.79 -13.31 27.42
N LEU A 334 10.53 -13.01 27.70
CA LEU A 334 10.10 -12.50 29.01
C LEU A 334 9.48 -13.61 29.82
N SER A 335 10.02 -13.85 31.01
CA SER A 335 9.51 -14.83 31.96
C SER A 335 8.98 -14.14 33.21
N ILE A 336 8.09 -14.82 33.92
CA ILE A 336 7.62 -14.38 35.24
C ILE A 336 8.81 -14.49 36.20
N PRO A 337 9.08 -13.46 37.03
CA PRO A 337 10.18 -13.50 37.98
C PRO A 337 10.17 -14.77 38.82
N LYS A 338 11.37 -15.33 39.06
CA LYS A 338 11.51 -16.54 39.87
C LYS A 338 10.93 -16.29 41.26
N ALA A 339 10.17 -17.27 41.76
CA ALA A 339 9.53 -17.21 43.06
C ALA A 339 9.85 -18.45 43.88
N HIS A 340 9.90 -18.27 45.19
CA HIS A 340 9.99 -19.33 46.17
C HIS A 340 8.88 -19.14 47.21
N VAL A 341 8.25 -20.22 47.61
CA VAL A 341 7.29 -20.22 48.73
C VAL A 341 7.64 -21.35 49.67
N THR A 342 8.00 -21.00 50.89
CA THR A 342 8.47 -21.95 51.90
C THR A 342 7.41 -23.02 52.19
N GLY A 343 7.74 -24.31 52.00
CA GLY A 343 6.86 -25.45 52.30
C GLY A 343 5.88 -25.85 51.19
N MET A 344 5.70 -25.03 50.14
CA MET A 344 4.72 -25.29 49.08
C MET A 344 5.09 -26.50 48.23
N LYS A 345 6.40 -26.70 47.97
CA LYS A 345 6.88 -27.84 47.19
C LYS A 345 6.58 -29.15 47.91
N GLU A 346 6.89 -29.20 49.20
CA GLU A 346 6.67 -30.37 50.05
C GLU A 346 5.17 -30.69 50.13
N PHE A 347 4.32 -29.67 50.24
CA PHE A 347 2.87 -29.83 50.23
C PHE A 347 2.33 -30.38 48.90
N ILE A 348 2.74 -29.81 47.76
CA ILE A 348 2.28 -30.25 46.43
C ILE A 348 2.69 -31.71 46.16
N LEU A 349 3.88 -32.12 46.61
CA LEU A 349 4.38 -33.49 46.45
C LEU A 349 3.70 -34.49 47.39
N ASP A 350 3.06 -34.05 48.48
CA ASP A 350 2.30 -34.92 49.38
C ASP A 350 0.91 -35.26 48.82
N VAL A 351 0.88 -36.20 47.88
CA VAL A 351 -0.38 -36.64 47.26
C VAL A 351 -1.25 -37.53 48.17
N LYS A 352 -0.82 -37.86 49.39
CA LYS A 352 -1.62 -38.71 50.32
C LYS A 352 -2.94 -38.03 50.65
N GLN A 353 -2.96 -36.71 50.74
CA GLN A 353 -4.18 -35.94 50.97
C GLN A 353 -5.20 -36.13 49.83
N LEU A 354 -4.75 -36.30 48.58
CA LEU A 354 -5.62 -36.54 47.44
C LEU A 354 -6.40 -37.85 47.56
N ASN A 355 -5.75 -38.92 48.02
CA ASN A 355 -6.40 -40.22 48.24
C ASN A 355 -7.56 -40.11 49.25
N SER A 356 -7.39 -39.26 50.27
CA SER A 356 -8.45 -39.01 51.26
C SER A 356 -9.62 -38.18 50.71
N SER A 357 -9.34 -37.23 49.82
CA SER A 357 -10.34 -36.28 49.30
C SER A 357 -11.10 -36.79 48.07
N SER A 358 -10.43 -37.49 47.14
CA SER A 358 -11.04 -38.00 45.91
C SER A 358 -10.32 -39.26 45.41
N LYS A 359 -10.90 -40.43 45.72
CA LYS A 359 -10.36 -41.73 45.30
C LYS A 359 -10.30 -41.88 43.78
N GLU A 360 -11.28 -41.33 43.06
CA GLU A 360 -11.32 -41.42 41.61
C GLU A 360 -10.19 -40.60 40.96
N LEU A 361 -10.00 -39.34 41.40
CA LEU A 361 -8.94 -38.48 40.89
C LEU A 361 -7.56 -38.99 41.31
N PHE A 362 -7.41 -39.49 42.54
CA PHE A 362 -6.17 -40.13 42.98
C PHE A 362 -5.80 -41.32 42.11
N ARG A 363 -6.76 -42.23 41.85
CA ARG A 363 -6.53 -43.39 41.00
C ARG A 363 -6.04 -42.98 39.62
N GLU A 364 -6.75 -42.07 38.95
CA GLU A 364 -6.37 -41.61 37.61
C GLU A 364 -5.00 -40.90 37.62
N PHE A 365 -4.76 -40.04 38.61
CA PHE A 365 -3.49 -39.34 38.79
C PHE A 365 -2.31 -40.29 38.96
N TRP A 366 -2.47 -41.27 39.85
CA TRP A 366 -1.42 -42.20 40.22
C TRP A 366 -1.09 -43.18 39.09
N GLU A 367 -2.12 -43.67 38.39
CA GLU A 367 -1.96 -44.48 37.18
C GLU A 367 -1.20 -43.73 36.08
N ALA A 368 -1.53 -42.45 35.87
CA ALA A 368 -0.85 -41.61 34.88
C ALA A 368 0.59 -41.26 35.27
N LEU A 369 0.86 -41.12 36.57
CA LEU A 369 2.16 -40.73 37.09
C LEU A 369 3.20 -41.87 37.01
N PHE A 370 2.78 -43.09 37.33
CA PHE A 370 3.65 -44.28 37.40
C PHE A 370 3.53 -45.24 36.21
N ASP A 371 2.68 -44.90 35.23
CA ASP A 371 2.36 -45.74 34.06
C ASP A 371 1.97 -47.18 34.49
N CYS A 372 1.03 -47.25 35.43
CA CYS A 372 0.51 -48.49 36.02
C CYS A 372 -1.03 -48.47 36.06
N LYS A 373 -1.66 -49.59 36.39
CA LYS A 373 -3.11 -49.70 36.60
C LYS A 373 -3.47 -50.32 37.94
N PHE A 374 -4.48 -49.77 38.62
CA PHE A 374 -5.08 -50.45 39.77
C PHE A 374 -6.03 -51.56 39.28
N ARG A 375 -6.05 -52.68 40.00
CA ARG A 375 -6.89 -53.81 39.65
C ARG A 375 -8.38 -53.49 39.85
N ASN A 376 -9.14 -53.48 38.77
CA ASN A 376 -10.60 -53.37 38.84
C ASN A 376 -11.20 -54.75 39.14
N LEU A 377 -12.11 -54.83 40.12
CA LEU A 377 -12.86 -56.06 40.44
C LEU A 377 -13.73 -56.60 39.29
N ALA A 378 -13.93 -55.82 38.21
CA ALA A 378 -14.86 -56.12 37.12
C ALA A 378 -14.22 -56.48 35.76
N SER A 379 -12.89 -56.49 35.63
CA SER A 379 -12.22 -56.79 34.36
C SER A 379 -11.19 -57.90 34.51
N THR A 380 -11.57 -59.12 34.15
CA THR A 380 -10.65 -60.21 33.83
C THR A 380 -10.06 -59.98 32.44
N THR A 381 -8.72 -59.98 32.36
CA THR A 381 -7.82 -60.02 31.19
C THR A 381 -7.51 -58.73 30.40
N THR A 382 -6.26 -58.28 30.50
CA THR A 382 -5.24 -58.44 29.43
C THR A 382 -3.84 -58.42 30.05
N GLU A 383 -3.00 -59.38 29.67
CA GLU A 383 -1.63 -59.58 30.17
C GLU A 383 -0.70 -58.45 29.69
N ASN A 384 0.25 -58.06 30.56
CA ASN A 384 1.37 -57.10 30.38
C ASN A 384 1.26 -55.64 30.91
N GLN A 385 0.25 -55.24 31.69
CA GLN A 385 0.29 -53.92 32.38
C GLN A 385 0.75 -54.02 33.84
N ARG A 386 1.68 -53.14 34.24
CA ARG A 386 2.22 -53.03 35.61
C ARG A 386 1.08 -52.66 36.58
N GLU A 387 0.95 -53.41 37.66
CA GLU A 387 -0.05 -53.15 38.71
C GLU A 387 0.43 -52.02 39.64
N CYS A 388 -0.47 -51.08 39.97
CA CYS A 388 -0.16 -50.02 40.95
C CYS A 388 -0.30 -50.54 42.39
N SER A 389 0.66 -50.24 43.27
CA SER A 389 0.58 -50.54 44.71
C SER A 389 -0.10 -49.42 45.52
N GLY A 390 -0.13 -48.19 45.00
CA GLY A 390 -0.58 -47.00 45.73
C GLY A 390 0.48 -46.42 46.69
N HIS A 391 1.68 -46.99 46.68
CA HIS A 391 2.81 -46.66 47.57
C HIS A 391 4.14 -46.55 46.83
N GLU A 392 4.11 -46.44 45.50
CA GLU A 392 5.24 -46.14 44.65
C GLU A 392 5.95 -44.85 45.07
N ASP A 393 7.27 -44.84 44.88
CA ASP A 393 8.14 -43.75 45.32
C ASP A 393 8.19 -42.61 44.29
N LEU A 394 7.80 -41.42 44.72
CA LEU A 394 7.86 -40.18 43.95
C LEU A 394 9.29 -39.71 43.68
N ALA A 395 10.27 -40.06 44.54
CA ALA A 395 11.64 -39.54 44.44
C ALA A 395 12.34 -39.99 43.14
N GLY A 396 11.95 -41.14 42.58
CA GLY A 396 12.48 -41.66 41.32
C GLY A 396 11.79 -41.11 40.06
N VAL A 397 10.65 -40.41 40.20
CA VAL A 397 9.85 -39.96 39.05
C VAL A 397 10.33 -38.58 38.59
N LYS A 398 10.81 -38.51 37.36
CA LYS A 398 11.25 -37.26 36.72
C LYS A 398 10.27 -36.83 35.64
N ASN A 399 9.35 -35.93 35.97
CA ASN A 399 8.41 -35.35 35.02
C ASN A 399 7.98 -33.94 35.42
N SER A 400 7.11 -33.31 34.61
CA SER A 400 6.63 -31.93 34.84
C SER A 400 5.96 -31.71 36.21
N PHE A 401 5.47 -32.77 36.86
CA PHE A 401 4.91 -32.69 38.20
C PHE A 401 6.02 -32.51 39.26
N THR A 402 7.13 -33.27 39.18
CA THR A 402 8.18 -33.26 40.20
C THR A 402 9.22 -32.15 40.02
N TYR A 403 9.39 -31.61 38.81
CA TYR A 403 10.34 -30.52 38.54
C TYR A 403 9.96 -29.17 39.17
N MET A 404 8.68 -28.94 39.47
CA MET A 404 8.18 -27.71 40.10
C MET A 404 8.57 -26.42 39.34
N SER A 405 8.75 -26.51 38.03
CA SER A 405 9.18 -25.39 37.16
C SER A 405 8.18 -24.23 37.11
N LEU A 406 6.92 -24.48 37.50
CA LEU A 406 5.83 -23.49 37.49
C LEU A 406 5.63 -22.79 38.85
N MET A 407 6.62 -22.83 39.75
CA MET A 407 6.55 -22.17 41.07
C MET A 407 6.10 -20.69 41.01
N PRO A 408 6.56 -19.84 40.06
CA PRO A 408 6.06 -18.48 39.92
C PRO A 408 4.54 -18.39 39.71
N ILE A 409 3.97 -19.35 38.98
CA ILE A 409 2.53 -19.41 38.70
C ILE A 409 1.76 -19.91 39.93
N PHE A 410 2.30 -20.89 40.66
CA PHE A 410 1.72 -21.36 41.93
C PHE A 410 1.67 -20.22 42.95
N TYR A 411 2.71 -19.40 42.98
CA TYR A 411 2.76 -18.24 43.84
C TYR A 411 1.73 -17.16 43.46
N ASN A 412 1.39 -17.02 42.18
CA ASN A 412 0.28 -16.14 41.77
C ASN A 412 -1.08 -16.63 42.30
N ILE A 413 -1.31 -17.95 42.39
CA ILE A 413 -2.51 -18.50 43.05
C ILE A 413 -2.49 -18.18 44.54
N TYR A 414 -1.35 -18.41 45.20
CA TYR A 414 -1.15 -18.08 46.61
C TYR A 414 -1.49 -16.62 46.92
N LYS A 415 -0.96 -15.67 46.13
CA LYS A 415 -1.26 -14.24 46.26
C LYS A 415 -2.75 -13.94 46.13
N GLY A 416 -3.45 -14.62 45.21
CA GLY A 416 -4.87 -14.41 44.98
C GLY A 416 -5.74 -14.89 46.15
N VAL A 417 -5.43 -16.05 46.71
CA VAL A 417 -6.11 -16.56 47.92
C VAL A 417 -5.85 -15.64 49.11
N TYR A 418 -4.61 -15.18 49.30
CA TYR A 418 -4.26 -14.22 50.34
C TYR A 418 -4.98 -12.88 50.19
N ALA A 419 -5.13 -12.38 48.96
CA ALA A 419 -5.88 -11.14 48.72
C ALA A 419 -7.35 -11.27 49.15
N VAL A 420 -7.99 -12.42 48.88
CA VAL A 420 -9.35 -12.70 49.38
C VAL A 420 -9.36 -12.78 50.91
N ALA A 421 -8.38 -13.45 51.51
CA ALA A 421 -8.31 -13.59 52.97
C ALA A 421 -8.10 -12.26 53.69
N HIS A 422 -7.24 -11.37 53.17
CA HIS A 422 -7.08 -10.01 53.69
C HIS A 422 -8.35 -9.17 53.53
N ALA A 423 -9.04 -9.27 52.40
CA ALA A 423 -10.32 -8.61 52.21
C ALA A 423 -11.38 -9.08 53.22
N LEU A 424 -11.47 -10.39 53.45
CA LEU A 424 -12.36 -10.97 54.46
C LEU A 424 -11.96 -10.56 55.88
N HIS A 425 -10.67 -10.54 56.19
CA HIS A 425 -10.17 -10.14 57.50
C HIS A 425 -10.61 -8.73 57.87
N ASP A 426 -10.53 -7.82 56.90
CA ASP A 426 -10.99 -6.44 57.05
C ASP A 426 -12.51 -6.34 57.17
N ILE A 427 -13.27 -7.03 56.32
CA ILE A 427 -14.74 -7.00 56.32
C ILE A 427 -15.29 -7.55 57.64
N LEU A 428 -14.72 -8.65 58.12
CA LEU A 428 -15.10 -9.29 59.38
C LEU A 428 -14.52 -8.58 60.61
N SER A 429 -13.80 -7.46 60.42
CA SER A 429 -13.19 -6.65 61.48
C SER A 429 -12.37 -7.51 62.46
N CYS A 430 -11.56 -8.42 61.92
CA CYS A 430 -10.81 -9.38 62.70
C CYS A 430 -9.70 -8.71 63.50
N ASN A 431 -9.69 -8.92 64.82
CA ASN A 431 -8.53 -8.65 65.69
C ASN A 431 -8.06 -10.00 66.26
N ASN A 432 -8.28 -10.26 67.55
CA ASN A 432 -8.06 -11.57 68.16
C ASN A 432 -9.16 -12.58 67.80
N THR A 433 -10.34 -12.09 67.39
CA THR A 433 -11.48 -12.87 66.91
C THR A 433 -12.13 -12.16 65.73
N CYS A 434 -12.77 -12.91 64.83
CA CYS A 434 -13.49 -12.39 63.67
C CYS A 434 -15.00 -12.37 63.89
N ASN A 435 -15.70 -11.37 63.35
CA ASN A 435 -17.15 -11.27 63.48
C ASN A 435 -17.91 -12.15 62.45
N LYS A 436 -18.28 -13.37 62.85
CA LYS A 436 -19.02 -14.34 62.01
C LYS A 436 -20.45 -13.93 61.63
N THR A 437 -21.06 -12.93 62.29
CA THR A 437 -22.45 -12.53 61.98
C THR A 437 -22.56 -11.56 60.83
N THR A 438 -21.43 -11.02 60.35
CA THR A 438 -21.38 -10.09 59.22
C THR A 438 -21.86 -10.80 57.95
N GLU A 439 -22.88 -10.24 57.29
CA GLU A 439 -23.34 -10.75 56.00
C GLU A 439 -22.31 -10.41 54.92
N LEU A 440 -21.90 -11.43 54.15
CA LEU A 440 -20.90 -11.29 53.10
C LEU A 440 -21.58 -11.00 51.76
N ASP A 441 -21.40 -9.78 51.28
CA ASP A 441 -21.82 -9.34 49.95
C ASP A 441 -20.65 -9.43 48.95
N PRO A 442 -20.81 -10.13 47.80
CA PRO A 442 -19.75 -10.26 46.79
C PRO A 442 -19.20 -8.94 46.29
N PHE A 443 -20.05 -7.90 46.16
CA PHE A 443 -19.61 -6.58 45.71
C PHE A 443 -18.71 -5.89 46.76
N MET A 444 -19.07 -5.97 48.04
CA MET A 444 -18.21 -5.49 49.13
C MET A 444 -16.86 -6.21 49.15
N ILE A 445 -16.86 -7.54 48.98
CA ILE A 445 -15.63 -8.34 48.91
C ILE A 445 -14.76 -7.90 47.73
N LEU A 446 -15.34 -7.75 46.54
CA LEU A 446 -14.64 -7.28 45.34
C LEU A 446 -13.97 -5.92 45.57
N GLN A 447 -14.71 -4.95 46.13
CA GLN A 447 -14.16 -3.63 46.44
C GLN A 447 -13.02 -3.69 47.44
N ARG A 448 -13.11 -4.57 48.44
CA ARG A 448 -12.06 -4.71 49.46
C ARG A 448 -10.81 -5.39 48.90
N ILE A 449 -10.96 -6.39 48.03
CA ILE A 449 -9.83 -7.00 47.33
C ILE A 449 -9.10 -5.96 46.47
N GLN A 450 -9.83 -5.16 45.70
CA GLN A 450 -9.26 -4.11 44.84
C GLN A 450 -8.44 -3.06 45.61
N ARG A 451 -8.78 -2.79 46.87
CA ARG A 451 -8.09 -1.82 47.74
C ARG A 451 -7.06 -2.47 48.67
N SER A 452 -6.96 -3.80 48.67
CA SER A 452 -6.05 -4.51 49.55
C SER A 452 -4.59 -4.28 49.14
N GLN A 453 -3.76 -4.01 50.12
CA GLN A 453 -2.30 -3.90 49.97
C GLN A 453 -1.66 -4.61 51.16
N PHE A 454 -0.89 -5.64 50.87
CA PHE A 454 -0.25 -6.45 51.92
C PHE A 454 1.10 -6.97 51.46
N LYS A 455 1.89 -7.47 52.41
CA LYS A 455 3.15 -8.17 52.13
C LYS A 455 2.97 -9.65 52.37
N THR A 456 3.47 -10.47 51.44
CA THR A 456 3.54 -11.92 51.65
C THR A 456 4.60 -12.27 52.71
N LYS A 457 4.58 -13.50 53.20
CA LYS A 457 5.61 -14.05 54.11
C LYS A 457 7.03 -13.93 53.54
N GLU A 458 7.15 -13.97 52.21
CA GLU A 458 8.41 -13.88 51.47
C GLU A 458 8.83 -12.41 51.18
N GLY A 459 8.04 -11.43 51.64
CA GLY A 459 8.38 -10.00 51.58
C GLY A 459 7.87 -9.24 50.34
N ASP A 460 7.18 -9.91 49.42
CA ASP A 460 6.63 -9.26 48.23
C ASP A 460 5.39 -8.44 48.55
N GLU A 461 5.33 -7.24 47.97
CA GLU A 461 4.17 -6.37 48.05
C GLU A 461 3.13 -6.76 47.00
N VAL A 462 1.89 -6.96 47.44
CA VAL A 462 0.75 -7.35 46.60
C VAL A 462 -0.31 -6.26 46.67
N TYR A 463 -0.66 -5.73 45.51
CA TYR A 463 -1.73 -4.75 45.31
C TYR A 463 -2.24 -4.82 43.87
N PHE A 464 -3.42 -4.26 43.63
CA PHE A 464 -4.04 -4.16 42.31
C PHE A 464 -4.17 -2.69 41.91
N ASN A 465 -4.00 -2.40 40.63
CA ASN A 465 -4.34 -1.09 40.08
C ASN A 465 -5.86 -0.95 39.83
N GLU A 466 -6.29 0.19 39.29
CA GLU A 466 -7.70 0.46 38.94
C GLU A 466 -8.30 -0.58 37.99
N ASN A 467 -7.47 -1.20 37.16
CA ASN A 467 -7.85 -2.26 36.24
C ASN A 467 -7.78 -3.67 36.86
N GLY A 468 -7.56 -3.80 38.16
CA GLY A 468 -7.48 -5.11 38.81
C GLY A 468 -6.23 -5.92 38.42
N ASP A 469 -5.19 -5.24 37.92
CA ASP A 469 -3.94 -5.84 37.47
C ASP A 469 -2.81 -5.55 38.47
N PRO A 470 -1.84 -6.47 38.64
CA PRO A 470 -0.65 -6.23 39.44
C PRO A 470 0.38 -5.41 38.65
N PRO A 471 1.39 -4.81 39.32
CA PRO A 471 2.50 -4.16 38.63
C PRO A 471 3.27 -5.12 37.70
N ALA A 472 3.66 -4.66 36.52
CA ALA A 472 4.36 -5.48 35.54
C ALA A 472 5.88 -5.48 35.76
N LYS A 473 6.39 -6.67 36.13
CA LYS A 473 7.81 -7.01 36.26
C LYS A 473 8.08 -8.33 35.55
N TYR A 474 9.13 -8.38 34.74
CA TYR A 474 9.55 -9.58 34.02
C TYR A 474 11.06 -9.77 34.11
N GLU A 475 11.49 -11.02 34.10
CA GLU A 475 12.88 -11.40 33.85
C GLU A 475 13.06 -11.65 32.35
N ILE A 476 14.12 -11.10 31.76
CA ILE A 476 14.54 -11.46 30.40
C ILE A 476 15.44 -12.69 30.54
N ILE A 477 15.05 -13.80 29.92
CA ILE A 477 15.81 -15.04 29.96
C ILE A 477 16.31 -15.44 28.58
N ASN A 478 17.40 -16.20 28.55
CA ASN A 478 17.98 -16.81 27.38
C ASN A 478 18.14 -18.32 27.57
N TRP A 479 17.83 -19.10 26.55
CA TRP A 479 18.01 -20.55 26.53
C TRP A 479 19.46 -20.87 26.24
N GLN A 480 20.15 -21.51 27.19
CA GLN A 480 21.55 -21.93 27.02
C GLN A 480 21.67 -23.46 27.14
N PRO A 481 22.25 -24.14 26.13
CA PRO A 481 22.42 -25.58 26.18
C PRO A 481 23.54 -25.93 27.18
N THR A 482 23.30 -26.92 28.04
CA THR A 482 24.32 -27.43 28.97
C THR A 482 25.10 -28.59 28.34
N GLU A 483 26.30 -28.87 28.86
CA GLU A 483 27.15 -29.99 28.40
C GLU A 483 26.45 -31.37 28.49
N ASN A 484 25.43 -31.49 29.34
CA ASN A 484 24.64 -32.71 29.54
C ASN A 484 23.41 -32.82 28.62
N GLY A 485 23.23 -31.87 27.69
CA GLY A 485 22.09 -31.83 26.76
C GLY A 485 20.78 -31.30 27.35
N PHE A 486 20.77 -30.85 28.61
CA PHE A 486 19.61 -30.18 29.21
C PHE A 486 19.64 -28.68 28.91
N MET A 487 18.46 -28.07 28.79
CA MET A 487 18.34 -26.63 28.57
C MET A 487 18.28 -25.86 29.90
N ASP A 488 19.12 -24.83 30.03
CA ASP A 488 19.10 -23.92 31.18
C ASP A 488 18.46 -22.57 30.80
N PHE A 489 17.67 -22.02 31.71
CA PHE A 489 16.98 -20.74 31.57
C PHE A 489 17.75 -19.67 32.33
N VAL A 490 18.66 -19.01 31.63
CA VAL A 490 19.58 -18.04 32.23
C VAL A 490 18.97 -16.64 32.18
N THR A 491 18.82 -16.00 33.34
CA THR A 491 18.37 -14.61 33.44
C THR A 491 19.46 -13.67 32.93
N VAL A 492 19.16 -12.95 31.85
CA VAL A 492 20.09 -12.02 31.17
C VAL A 492 19.69 -10.55 31.32
N GLY A 493 18.52 -10.26 31.91
CA GLY A 493 18.08 -8.90 32.16
C GLY A 493 16.78 -8.83 32.95
N LEU A 494 16.36 -7.60 33.28
CA LEU A 494 15.14 -7.31 34.00
C LEU A 494 14.36 -6.24 33.25
N TYR A 495 13.05 -6.42 33.16
CA TYR A 495 12.12 -5.42 32.63
C TYR A 495 11.16 -4.98 33.73
N ASP A 496 11.15 -3.68 34.01
CA ASP A 496 10.22 -3.06 34.96
C ASP A 496 9.46 -1.93 34.27
N SER A 497 8.13 -2.06 34.23
CA SER A 497 7.22 -1.07 33.62
C SER A 497 7.28 0.31 34.29
N LEU A 498 7.73 0.40 35.54
CA LEU A 498 7.83 1.67 36.29
C LEU A 498 9.09 2.48 35.93
N LEU A 499 10.12 1.84 35.37
CA LEU A 499 11.38 2.47 34.99
C LEU A 499 11.32 2.94 33.53
N ARG A 500 10.70 4.10 33.31
CA ARG A 500 10.53 4.68 31.97
C ARG A 500 11.78 5.45 31.52
N ARG A 501 12.67 4.84 30.72
CA ARG A 501 13.78 5.45 29.94
C ARG A 501 14.25 4.42 28.89
N GLN A 502 14.60 4.71 27.64
CA GLN A 502 15.00 5.95 26.95
C GLN A 502 14.81 5.77 25.43
N ASN A 503 14.48 6.84 24.72
CA ASN A 503 14.33 6.87 23.25
C ASN A 503 15.65 6.48 22.56
N MET A 504 15.65 5.42 21.76
CA MET A 504 16.73 5.10 20.83
C MET A 504 16.19 5.10 19.40
N ALA A 505 16.44 6.19 18.70
CA ALA A 505 16.24 6.30 17.27
C ALA A 505 17.31 5.45 16.56
N VAL A 506 16.90 4.31 15.99
CA VAL A 506 17.76 3.47 15.14
C VAL A 506 17.43 3.75 13.68
N LYS A 507 18.49 3.87 12.89
CA LYS A 507 18.50 4.15 11.45
C LYS A 507 17.62 3.16 10.69
N GLN A 508 16.69 3.72 9.90
CA GLN A 508 15.85 2.99 8.95
C GLN A 508 16.71 2.28 7.90
N GLY A 509 16.23 1.11 7.46
CA GLY A 509 16.77 0.32 6.35
C GLY A 509 16.85 1.08 5.03
N GLU A 510 17.35 0.39 3.99
CA GLU A 510 17.70 0.96 2.69
C GLU A 510 16.62 1.90 2.14
N LYS A 511 16.94 3.20 2.12
CA LYS A 511 16.04 4.26 1.63
C LYS A 511 16.09 4.30 0.12
N CYS A 512 14.95 4.59 -0.52
CA CYS A 512 14.94 4.74 -1.98
C CYS A 512 15.81 5.93 -2.40
N PRO A 513 16.73 5.77 -3.38
CA PRO A 513 17.59 6.86 -3.84
C PRO A 513 16.78 7.91 -4.63
N PRO A 514 17.28 9.16 -4.74
CA PRO A 514 16.68 10.17 -5.61
C PRO A 514 16.51 9.65 -7.05
N GLY A 515 15.47 10.10 -7.73
CA GLY A 515 15.05 9.60 -9.04
C GLY A 515 14.16 8.35 -9.02
N THR A 516 13.89 7.81 -7.83
CA THR A 516 12.96 6.70 -7.62
C THR A 516 11.83 7.09 -6.66
N ARG A 517 10.73 6.34 -6.72
CA ARG A 517 9.60 6.42 -5.79
C ARG A 517 9.30 5.06 -5.17
N LYS A 518 8.77 5.07 -3.95
CA LYS A 518 8.26 3.87 -3.30
C LYS A 518 6.99 3.38 -3.96
N VAL A 519 6.93 2.09 -4.21
CA VAL A 519 5.70 1.40 -4.61
C VAL A 519 5.49 0.22 -3.67
N LEU A 520 4.39 0.26 -2.92
CA LEU A 520 4.02 -0.80 -2.00
C LEU A 520 3.76 -2.10 -2.75
N GLN A 521 4.36 -3.19 -2.27
CA GLN A 521 4.07 -4.51 -2.80
C GLN A 521 2.67 -4.94 -2.35
N LYS A 522 1.76 -5.14 -3.31
CA LYS A 522 0.37 -5.51 -3.03
C LYS A 522 0.31 -6.81 -2.23
N GLY A 523 -0.29 -6.77 -1.05
CA GLY A 523 -0.43 -7.94 -0.16
C GLY A 523 0.70 -8.12 0.87
N LYS A 524 1.69 -7.23 0.92
CA LYS A 524 2.75 -7.21 1.94
C LYS A 524 2.64 -5.99 2.87
N PRO A 525 3.29 -6.01 4.05
CA PRO A 525 3.29 -4.89 5.01
C PRO A 525 3.80 -3.58 4.39
N VAL A 526 3.44 -2.44 4.98
CA VAL A 526 3.81 -1.08 4.50
C VAL A 526 5.33 -0.89 4.36
N CYS A 527 6.12 -1.64 5.12
CA CYS A 527 7.55 -1.66 5.02
C CYS A 527 8.11 -2.28 3.73
N CYS A 528 7.34 -3.09 3.02
CA CYS A 528 7.74 -3.71 1.76
C CYS A 528 7.41 -2.82 0.60
N TYR A 529 8.43 -2.11 0.11
CA TYR A 529 8.30 -1.27 -1.07
C TYR A 529 9.43 -1.52 -2.04
N ASP A 530 9.11 -1.45 -3.32
CA ASP A 530 10.10 -1.40 -4.39
C ASP A 530 10.42 0.06 -4.71
N CYS A 531 11.69 0.34 -5.01
CA CYS A 531 12.11 1.64 -5.51
C CYS A 531 12.01 1.62 -7.04
N LEU A 532 10.92 2.18 -7.58
CA LEU A 532 10.70 2.28 -9.02
C LEU A 532 11.15 3.65 -9.54
N ARG A 533 11.85 3.67 -10.67
CA ARG A 533 12.33 4.89 -11.32
C ARG A 533 11.15 5.76 -11.77
N CYS A 534 11.25 7.07 -11.60
CA CYS A 534 10.23 8.01 -12.07
C CYS A 534 10.05 7.95 -13.60
N ALA A 535 8.83 8.25 -14.06
CA ALA A 535 8.50 8.26 -15.48
C ALA A 535 9.20 9.41 -16.23
N ASP A 536 9.25 9.29 -17.55
CA ASP A 536 9.84 10.32 -18.42
C ASP A 536 9.10 11.66 -18.28
N GLY A 537 9.84 12.73 -17.97
CA GLY A 537 9.29 14.05 -17.67
C GLY A 537 8.93 14.27 -16.20
N GLU A 538 9.12 13.26 -15.34
CA GLU A 538 8.95 13.34 -13.89
C GLU A 538 10.28 13.14 -13.16
N ILE A 539 10.39 13.71 -11.95
CA ILE A 539 11.58 13.64 -11.10
C ILE A 539 11.25 13.37 -9.63
N SER A 540 12.22 12.86 -8.89
CA SER A 540 12.20 12.76 -7.42
C SER A 540 13.54 13.28 -6.88
N ASN A 541 13.52 14.43 -6.20
CA ASN A 541 14.73 15.07 -5.68
C ASN A 541 15.14 14.56 -4.29
N ASN A 542 14.18 14.06 -3.51
CA ASN A 542 14.39 13.61 -2.14
C ASN A 542 14.62 12.10 -2.09
N THR A 543 15.52 11.67 -1.19
CA THR A 543 15.57 10.27 -0.75
C THR A 543 14.24 9.86 -0.14
N ASP A 544 13.83 8.63 -0.41
CA ASP A 544 12.69 7.97 0.23
C ASP A 544 11.30 8.53 -0.15
N SER A 545 11.17 9.19 -1.32
CA SER A 545 9.91 9.78 -1.77
C SER A 545 8.83 8.75 -2.15
N ILE A 546 7.58 9.04 -1.82
CA ILE A 546 6.40 8.25 -2.23
C ILE A 546 5.85 8.63 -3.61
N SER A 547 6.23 9.80 -4.14
CA SER A 547 5.71 10.31 -5.41
C SER A 547 6.79 11.00 -6.24
N CYS A 548 6.57 11.04 -7.56
CA CYS A 548 7.38 11.80 -8.51
C CYS A 548 6.62 13.07 -8.90
N VAL A 549 7.38 14.13 -9.21
CA VAL A 549 6.86 15.45 -9.58
C VAL A 549 7.16 15.72 -11.06
N ARG A 550 6.19 16.23 -11.80
CA ARG A 550 6.35 16.54 -13.23
C ARG A 550 7.13 17.84 -13.46
N CYS A 551 8.08 17.83 -14.40
CA CYS A 551 8.84 19.02 -14.78
C CYS A 551 7.95 20.05 -15.50
N HIS A 552 8.27 21.33 -15.33
CA HIS A 552 7.64 22.44 -16.06
C HIS A 552 7.87 22.30 -17.58
N SER A 553 6.97 22.86 -18.41
CA SER A 553 6.93 22.65 -19.88
C SER A 553 8.23 22.96 -20.64
N GLU A 554 9.03 23.93 -20.16
CA GLU A 554 10.33 24.32 -20.72
C GLU A 554 11.49 23.39 -20.31
N PHE A 555 11.23 22.50 -19.36
CA PHE A 555 12.20 21.59 -18.77
C PHE A 555 11.82 20.13 -19.03
N TRP A 556 12.80 19.25 -18.91
CA TRP A 556 12.68 17.82 -19.11
C TRP A 556 13.52 17.10 -18.05
N SER A 557 13.04 15.95 -17.56
CA SER A 557 13.79 15.16 -16.58
C SER A 557 15.13 14.71 -17.17
N ASN A 558 16.20 14.81 -16.39
CA ASN A 558 17.49 14.25 -16.74
C ASN A 558 17.48 12.71 -16.76
N GLU A 559 18.57 12.08 -17.21
CA GLU A 559 18.64 10.62 -17.27
C GLU A 559 18.41 9.98 -15.90
N ARG A 560 19.01 10.53 -14.83
CA ARG A 560 18.83 10.01 -13.46
C ARG A 560 17.46 10.25 -12.84
N ARG A 561 16.60 11.06 -13.49
CA ARG A 561 15.27 11.47 -13.00
C ARG A 561 15.30 12.19 -11.65
N ASP A 562 16.42 12.82 -11.30
CA ASP A 562 16.60 13.58 -10.05
C ASP A 562 16.51 15.10 -10.27
N ALA A 563 16.60 15.59 -11.51
CA ALA A 563 16.59 17.01 -11.85
C ALA A 563 15.88 17.33 -13.18
N CYS A 564 15.28 18.52 -13.25
CA CYS A 564 14.68 19.07 -14.46
C CYS A 564 15.69 19.95 -15.21
N ILE A 565 15.99 19.62 -16.47
CA ILE A 565 16.93 20.32 -17.36
C ILE A 565 16.18 21.03 -18.49
N LYS A 566 16.68 22.18 -18.95
CA LYS A 566 16.03 22.96 -20.02
C LYS A 566 16.09 22.23 -21.38
N LYS A 567 14.97 22.21 -22.11
CA LYS A 567 14.88 21.62 -23.46
C LYS A 567 15.70 22.40 -24.49
N LYS A 568 16.23 21.71 -25.51
CA LYS A 568 16.98 22.35 -26.62
C LYS A 568 16.02 22.96 -27.65
N GLU A 569 16.39 24.13 -28.19
CA GLU A 569 15.64 24.84 -29.24
C GLU A 569 16.08 24.37 -30.64
N GLU A 570 15.13 24.15 -31.56
CA GLU A 570 15.37 23.70 -32.93
C GLU A 570 14.74 24.64 -33.97
N PHE A 571 15.52 25.07 -34.98
CA PHE A 571 15.11 25.96 -36.09
C PHE A 571 16.00 25.71 -37.33
N LEU A 572 15.62 26.25 -38.50
CA LEU A 572 16.40 26.15 -39.74
C LEU A 572 17.65 27.05 -39.67
N SER A 573 18.83 26.48 -39.38
CA SER A 573 20.09 27.21 -39.18
C SER A 573 20.93 27.29 -40.46
N TYR A 574 21.74 28.35 -40.60
CA TYR A 574 22.76 28.46 -41.65
C TYR A 574 23.85 27.39 -41.52
N GLU A 575 24.08 26.90 -40.30
CA GLU A 575 25.14 25.93 -39.99
C GLU A 575 24.75 24.49 -40.35
N GLU A 576 23.46 24.20 -40.53
CA GLU A 576 23.01 22.86 -40.87
C GLU A 576 23.00 22.63 -42.39
N MET A 577 23.23 21.39 -42.82
CA MET A 577 23.43 21.03 -44.22
C MET A 577 22.32 21.53 -45.16
N MET A 578 21.06 21.45 -44.73
CA MET A 578 19.92 21.89 -45.53
C MET A 578 19.89 23.41 -45.72
N GLY A 579 20.14 24.18 -44.65
CA GLY A 579 20.22 25.64 -44.70
C GLY A 579 21.40 26.13 -45.56
N ALA A 580 22.55 25.47 -45.44
CA ALA A 580 23.74 25.78 -46.23
C ALA A 580 23.51 25.59 -47.74
N LEU A 581 22.88 24.48 -48.15
CA LEU A 581 22.59 24.20 -49.57
C LEU A 581 21.60 25.21 -50.18
N LEU A 582 20.54 25.56 -49.45
CA LEU A 582 19.54 26.53 -49.92
C LEU A 582 20.13 27.93 -50.04
N THR A 583 21.01 28.32 -49.11
CA THR A 583 21.76 29.60 -49.16
C THR A 583 22.66 29.66 -50.39
N ALA A 584 23.41 28.59 -50.68
CA ALA A 584 24.28 28.52 -51.86
C ALA A 584 23.50 28.64 -53.17
N ALA A 585 22.35 27.95 -53.28
CA ALA A 585 21.49 28.03 -54.46
C ALA A 585 20.89 29.43 -54.67
N SER A 586 20.51 30.11 -53.60
CA SER A 586 20.02 31.49 -53.63
C SER A 586 21.08 32.46 -54.15
N LEU A 587 22.30 32.42 -53.57
CA LEU A 587 23.42 33.27 -54.00
C LEU A 587 23.85 32.99 -55.44
N LEU A 588 23.84 31.74 -55.87
CA LEU A 588 24.10 31.36 -57.26
C LEU A 588 23.06 31.99 -58.21
N GLY A 589 21.78 31.93 -57.86
CA GLY A 589 20.71 32.56 -58.62
C GLY A 589 20.90 34.07 -58.75
N THR A 590 21.16 34.77 -57.64
CA THR A 590 21.47 36.21 -57.61
C THR A 590 22.69 36.56 -58.46
N CYS A 591 23.75 35.75 -58.43
CA CYS A 591 24.95 35.95 -59.25
C CYS A 591 24.62 35.81 -60.74
N LEU A 592 23.89 34.76 -61.12
CA LEU A 592 23.48 34.53 -62.50
C LEU A 592 22.56 35.64 -63.04
N THR A 593 21.61 36.14 -62.25
CA THR A 593 20.77 37.28 -62.67
C THR A 593 21.57 38.55 -62.87
N ALA A 594 22.55 38.83 -62.01
CA ALA A 594 23.44 39.99 -62.14
C ALA A 594 24.30 39.91 -63.41
N VAL A 595 24.84 38.73 -63.74
CA VAL A 595 25.58 38.50 -64.99
C VAL A 595 24.70 38.74 -66.21
N VAL A 596 23.48 38.21 -66.21
CA VAL A 596 22.51 38.44 -67.31
C VAL A 596 22.15 39.92 -67.42
N MET A 597 21.92 40.60 -66.30
CA MET A 597 21.63 42.04 -66.27
C MET A 597 22.79 42.86 -66.85
N PHE A 598 24.04 42.51 -66.51
CA PHE A 598 25.23 43.15 -67.06
C PHE A 598 25.35 42.95 -68.58
N ILE A 599 25.11 41.73 -69.08
CA ILE A 599 25.11 41.43 -70.53
C ILE A 599 24.05 42.29 -71.25
N PHE A 600 22.83 42.32 -70.73
CA PHE A 600 21.73 43.11 -71.32
C PHE A 600 22.01 44.61 -71.30
N PHE A 601 22.68 45.11 -70.24
CA PHE A 601 23.11 46.51 -70.16
C PHE A 601 24.19 46.84 -71.19
N ARG A 602 25.23 46.00 -71.30
CA ARG A 602 26.36 46.21 -72.23
C ARG A 602 25.92 46.18 -73.70
N TYR A 603 24.95 45.33 -74.04
CA TYR A 603 24.42 45.16 -75.39
C TYR A 603 23.05 45.82 -75.60
N ARG A 604 22.69 46.84 -74.80
CA ARG A 604 21.37 47.50 -74.86
C ARG A 604 21.01 48.10 -76.22
N GLN A 605 22.01 48.49 -77.01
CA GLN A 605 21.80 49.04 -78.36
C GLN A 605 21.57 47.97 -79.45
N THR A 606 21.70 46.68 -79.13
CA THR A 606 21.47 45.60 -80.09
C THR A 606 19.98 45.44 -80.41
N PRO A 607 19.64 45.08 -81.66
CA PRO A 607 18.24 45.01 -82.09
C PRO A 607 17.45 43.92 -81.37
N ILE A 608 18.09 42.85 -80.86
CA ILE A 608 17.44 41.84 -80.00
C ILE A 608 16.97 42.43 -78.66
N VAL A 609 17.80 43.19 -77.96
CA VAL A 609 17.43 43.77 -76.65
C VAL A 609 16.39 44.88 -76.82
N ARG A 610 16.46 45.64 -77.90
CA ARG A 610 15.51 46.73 -78.21
C ARG A 610 14.15 46.25 -78.71
N ALA A 611 14.12 45.18 -79.53
CA ALA A 611 12.88 44.53 -79.97
C ALA A 611 12.13 43.90 -78.79
N ASN A 612 12.86 43.50 -77.76
CA ASN A 612 12.35 42.82 -76.58
C ASN A 612 12.00 43.75 -75.41
N ASN A 613 11.46 44.94 -75.70
CA ASN A 613 11.09 45.97 -74.71
C ASN A 613 12.06 46.03 -73.52
N SER A 614 13.17 46.74 -73.72
CA SER A 614 14.30 46.74 -72.78
C SER A 614 13.89 47.09 -71.35
N GLU A 615 12.93 47.99 -71.15
CA GLU A 615 12.47 48.45 -69.83
C GLU A 615 11.83 47.32 -69.00
N LEU A 616 10.88 46.57 -69.59
CA LEU A 616 10.25 45.42 -68.90
C LEU A 616 11.23 44.29 -68.62
N SER A 617 12.23 44.12 -69.49
CA SER A 617 13.28 43.12 -69.31
C SER A 617 14.23 43.46 -68.15
N PHE A 618 14.61 44.72 -67.99
CA PHE A 618 15.41 45.17 -66.84
C PHE A 618 14.60 45.10 -65.53
N LEU A 619 13.33 45.51 -65.55
CA LEU A 619 12.44 45.38 -64.38
C LEU A 619 12.25 43.92 -63.96
N LEU A 620 12.10 43.00 -64.92
CA LEU A 620 12.01 41.56 -64.65
C LEU A 620 13.31 41.00 -64.04
N LEU A 621 14.48 41.39 -64.55
CA LEU A 621 15.77 40.96 -63.99
C LEU A 621 16.02 41.52 -62.59
N PHE A 622 15.60 42.76 -62.34
CA PHE A 622 15.63 43.37 -61.01
C PHE A 622 14.72 42.61 -60.05
N SER A 623 13.48 42.33 -60.46
CA SER A 623 12.54 41.53 -59.66
C SER A 623 13.05 40.13 -59.36
N LEU A 624 13.64 39.43 -60.34
CA LEU A 624 14.23 38.10 -60.14
C LEU A 624 15.39 38.12 -59.15
N THR A 625 16.20 39.18 -59.16
CA THR A 625 17.29 39.35 -58.18
C THR A 625 16.72 39.47 -56.76
N LEU A 626 15.62 40.21 -56.59
CA LEU A 626 14.91 40.30 -55.31
C LEU A 626 14.22 38.97 -54.92
N CYS A 627 13.69 38.20 -55.88
CA CYS A 627 13.11 36.88 -55.63
C CYS A 627 14.14 35.86 -55.13
N PHE A 628 15.38 35.91 -55.64
CA PHE A 628 16.45 35.08 -55.07
C PHE A 628 16.82 35.54 -53.67
N LEU A 629 17.03 36.84 -53.45
CA LEU A 629 17.42 37.37 -52.14
C LEU A 629 16.34 37.18 -51.05
N CYS A 630 15.04 37.19 -51.40
CA CYS A 630 13.98 37.05 -50.41
C CYS A 630 13.99 35.67 -49.72
N SER A 631 14.49 34.62 -50.38
CA SER A 631 14.65 33.29 -49.77
C SER A 631 15.56 33.28 -48.53
N LEU A 632 16.54 34.18 -48.44
CA LEU A 632 17.45 34.28 -47.29
C LEU A 632 16.72 34.75 -46.02
N THR A 633 15.61 35.47 -46.15
CA THR A 633 14.82 35.94 -45.01
C THR A 633 14.11 34.81 -44.25
N PHE A 634 14.03 33.61 -44.85
CA PHE A 634 13.45 32.41 -44.27
C PHE A 634 14.45 31.61 -43.42
N ILE A 635 15.77 31.86 -43.53
CA ILE A 635 16.83 31.08 -42.86
C ILE A 635 17.36 31.85 -41.64
N GLY A 636 17.51 31.16 -40.51
CA GLY A 636 18.00 31.71 -39.25
C GLY A 636 16.96 31.69 -38.12
N ARG A 637 17.36 32.21 -36.95
CA ARG A 637 16.49 32.20 -35.76
C ARG A 637 15.30 33.15 -35.96
N PRO A 638 14.04 32.68 -35.78
CA PRO A 638 12.86 33.51 -36.01
C PRO A 638 12.83 34.69 -35.02
N SER A 639 12.80 35.90 -35.56
CA SER A 639 12.64 37.14 -34.82
C SER A 639 11.38 37.86 -35.30
N GLY A 640 10.85 38.82 -34.52
CA GLY A 640 9.66 39.57 -34.92
C GLY A 640 9.77 40.16 -36.33
N TRP A 641 10.91 40.78 -36.64
CA TRP A 641 11.18 41.36 -37.96
C TRP A 641 11.35 40.32 -39.07
N SER A 642 12.05 39.21 -38.80
CA SER A 642 12.23 38.13 -39.77
C SER A 642 10.89 37.47 -40.14
N CYS A 643 10.04 37.18 -39.16
CA CYS A 643 8.72 36.59 -39.41
C CYS A 643 7.81 37.51 -40.24
N MET A 644 7.83 38.82 -40.00
CA MET A 644 7.03 39.79 -40.77
C MET A 644 7.51 39.94 -42.22
N LEU A 645 8.84 39.99 -42.44
CA LEU A 645 9.42 40.22 -43.76
C LEU A 645 9.32 39.01 -44.68
N ARG A 646 9.41 37.80 -44.12
CA ARG A 646 9.50 36.54 -44.86
C ARG A 646 8.45 36.39 -45.96
N HIS A 647 7.18 36.36 -45.56
CA HIS A 647 6.05 36.12 -46.47
C HIS A 647 5.64 37.37 -47.26
N THR A 648 5.89 38.56 -46.72
CA THR A 648 5.53 39.83 -47.36
C THR A 648 6.51 40.22 -48.47
N ALA A 649 7.82 40.05 -48.24
CA ALA A 649 8.86 40.25 -49.25
C ALA A 649 8.70 39.24 -50.39
N PHE A 650 8.47 37.95 -50.06
CA PHE A 650 8.14 36.94 -51.05
C PHE A 650 6.93 37.36 -51.91
N GLY A 651 5.82 37.76 -51.28
CA GLY A 651 4.60 38.11 -52.00
C GLY A 651 4.76 39.28 -52.97
N ILE A 652 5.36 40.38 -52.52
CA ILE A 652 5.55 41.61 -53.32
C ILE A 652 6.51 41.35 -54.50
N THR A 653 7.62 40.66 -54.26
CA THR A 653 8.64 40.40 -55.29
C THR A 653 8.13 39.46 -56.38
N PHE A 654 7.36 38.44 -56.01
CA PHE A 654 6.79 37.50 -56.99
C PHE A 654 5.69 38.13 -57.84
N VAL A 655 4.81 38.96 -57.26
CA VAL A 655 3.82 39.71 -58.04
C VAL A 655 4.50 40.65 -59.02
N LEU A 656 5.53 41.39 -58.61
CA LEU A 656 6.30 42.25 -59.52
C LEU A 656 6.88 41.45 -60.68
N CYS A 657 7.42 40.26 -60.40
CA CYS A 657 7.98 39.38 -61.41
C CYS A 657 6.91 38.90 -62.41
N ILE A 658 5.78 38.38 -61.92
CA ILE A 658 4.70 37.87 -62.77
C ILE A 658 4.04 39.00 -63.55
N SER A 659 3.83 40.18 -62.94
CA SER A 659 3.29 41.35 -63.63
C SER A 659 4.19 41.79 -64.79
N CYS A 660 5.51 41.72 -64.63
CA CYS A 660 6.45 41.99 -65.72
C CYS A 660 6.32 40.96 -66.86
N VAL A 661 6.22 39.66 -66.53
CA VAL A 661 6.00 38.60 -67.53
C VAL A 661 4.67 38.81 -68.25
N LEU A 662 3.61 39.10 -67.51
CA LEU A 662 2.28 39.40 -68.04
C LEU A 662 2.33 40.60 -68.99
N GLY A 663 2.99 41.68 -68.60
CA GLY A 663 3.23 42.85 -69.46
C GLY A 663 3.91 42.45 -70.77
N LYS A 664 4.94 41.60 -70.71
CA LYS A 664 5.62 41.08 -71.92
C LYS A 664 4.70 40.20 -72.77
N THR A 665 3.89 39.32 -72.18
CA THR A 665 2.92 38.50 -72.93
C THR A 665 1.85 39.34 -73.64
N MET A 666 1.36 40.40 -72.99
CA MET A 666 0.39 41.32 -73.58
C MET A 666 0.99 42.10 -74.75
N VAL A 667 2.26 42.53 -74.65
CA VAL A 667 2.96 43.17 -75.78
C VAL A 667 3.04 42.25 -76.99
N VAL A 668 3.37 40.97 -76.80
CA VAL A 668 3.42 39.97 -77.88
C VAL A 668 2.03 39.79 -78.53
N LEU A 669 0.98 39.67 -77.74
CA LEU A 669 -0.39 39.54 -78.25
C LEU A 669 -0.88 40.78 -79.01
N MET A 670 -0.53 41.98 -78.54
CA MET A 670 -0.95 43.25 -79.15
C MET A 670 -0.18 43.57 -80.43
N ALA A 671 1.12 43.22 -80.50
CA ALA A 671 1.93 43.36 -81.71
C ALA A 671 1.36 42.55 -82.88
N PHE A 672 0.81 41.35 -82.62
CA PHE A 672 0.13 40.55 -83.63
C PHE A 672 -1.23 41.14 -84.02
N ARG A 673 -2.08 41.53 -83.07
CA ARG A 673 -3.39 42.14 -83.38
C ARG A 673 -3.28 43.43 -84.21
N ALA A 674 -2.21 44.19 -84.05
CA ALA A 674 -1.95 45.40 -84.82
C ALA A 674 -1.59 45.15 -86.30
N THR A 675 -1.33 43.89 -86.71
CA THR A 675 -1.08 43.52 -88.12
C THR A 675 -2.35 43.19 -88.90
N LEU A 676 -3.53 43.14 -88.24
CA LEU A 676 -4.84 42.97 -88.89
C LEU A 676 -5.36 44.32 -89.43
N PRO A 677 -5.89 44.40 -90.67
CA PRO A 677 -6.36 45.65 -91.26
C PRO A 677 -7.53 46.24 -90.45
N GLY A 678 -7.45 47.53 -90.06
CA GLY A 678 -8.53 48.27 -89.41
C GLY A 678 -8.48 48.39 -87.87
N SER A 679 -7.41 47.94 -87.20
CA SER A 679 -7.32 48.01 -85.73
C SER A 679 -6.33 49.07 -85.22
N ASN A 680 -6.79 49.96 -84.31
CA ASN A 680 -6.00 51.06 -83.74
C ASN A 680 -5.43 50.74 -82.34
N VAL A 681 -5.26 49.44 -82.04
CA VAL A 681 -5.05 48.92 -80.67
C VAL A 681 -3.65 49.25 -80.12
N MET A 682 -2.64 49.44 -80.99
CA MET A 682 -1.26 49.75 -80.60
C MET A 682 -1.12 51.13 -79.94
N LYS A 683 -2.03 52.07 -80.20
CA LYS A 683 -2.06 53.40 -79.54
C LYS A 683 -2.53 53.33 -78.08
N TRP A 684 -3.32 52.32 -77.71
CA TRP A 684 -3.93 52.18 -76.38
C TRP A 684 -3.02 51.47 -75.36
N PHE A 685 -2.00 50.72 -75.83
CA PHE A 685 -1.11 49.93 -74.98
C PHE A 685 0.38 50.28 -75.14
N GLY A 686 0.71 51.58 -75.01
CA GLY A 686 2.09 52.08 -75.10
C GLY A 686 2.97 51.80 -73.85
N PRO A 687 4.26 52.19 -73.86
CA PRO A 687 5.20 51.94 -72.76
C PRO A 687 4.76 52.50 -71.39
N ALA A 688 4.11 53.67 -71.38
CA ALA A 688 3.57 54.26 -70.15
C ALA A 688 2.43 53.42 -69.55
N GLN A 689 1.56 52.86 -70.38
CA GLN A 689 0.44 52.01 -69.95
C GLN A 689 0.95 50.66 -69.40
N GLN A 690 2.01 50.10 -69.97
CA GLN A 690 2.65 48.89 -69.46
C GLN A 690 3.26 49.11 -68.07
N ARG A 691 3.93 50.25 -67.85
CA ARG A 691 4.46 50.64 -66.52
C ARG A 691 3.33 50.80 -65.51
N LEU A 692 2.26 51.50 -65.87
CA LEU A 692 1.11 51.71 -64.99
C LEU A 692 0.41 50.38 -64.65
N CYS A 693 0.31 49.46 -65.61
CA CYS A 693 -0.26 48.13 -65.43
C CYS A 693 0.56 47.28 -64.45
N VAL A 694 1.89 47.23 -64.62
CA VAL A 694 2.79 46.49 -63.70
C VAL A 694 2.72 47.09 -62.30
N LEU A 695 2.83 48.42 -62.18
CA LEU A 695 2.75 49.10 -60.88
C LEU A 695 1.39 48.89 -60.20
N GLY A 696 0.29 48.93 -60.97
CA GLY A 696 -1.06 48.70 -60.45
C GLY A 696 -1.25 47.31 -59.85
N PHE A 697 -0.83 46.25 -60.56
CA PHE A 697 -0.90 44.88 -60.02
C PHE A 697 -0.02 44.70 -58.77
N THR A 698 1.18 45.29 -58.74
CA THR A 698 2.03 45.24 -57.55
C THR A 698 1.48 46.03 -56.37
N LEU A 699 0.81 47.16 -56.63
CA LEU A 699 0.22 47.99 -55.59
C LEU A 699 -0.91 47.25 -54.86
N ILE A 700 -1.72 46.48 -55.58
CA ILE A 700 -2.76 45.62 -54.98
C ILE A 700 -2.11 44.64 -53.98
N GLN A 701 -1.01 43.99 -54.36
CA GLN A 701 -0.29 43.08 -53.46
C GLN A 701 0.28 43.79 -52.22
N VAL A 702 0.82 44.99 -52.39
CA VAL A 702 1.32 45.81 -51.26
C VAL A 702 0.18 46.14 -50.28
N ILE A 703 -1.01 46.50 -50.77
CA ILE A 703 -2.19 46.76 -49.93
C ILE A 703 -2.59 45.50 -49.16
N ILE A 704 -2.64 44.34 -49.81
CA ILE A 704 -2.94 43.05 -49.15
C ILE A 704 -1.93 42.77 -48.03
N CYS A 705 -0.64 42.98 -48.28
CA CYS A 705 0.41 42.81 -47.25
C CYS A 705 0.28 43.80 -46.09
N ILE A 706 -0.03 45.08 -46.34
CA ILE A 706 -0.24 46.09 -45.29
C ILE A 706 -1.45 45.73 -44.41
N LEU A 707 -2.55 45.27 -45.01
CA LEU A 707 -3.74 44.82 -44.29
C LEU A 707 -3.41 43.60 -43.41
N TRP A 708 -2.66 42.63 -43.94
CA TRP A 708 -2.26 41.45 -43.17
C TRP A 708 -1.37 41.81 -41.96
N LEU A 709 -0.35 42.66 -42.18
CA LEU A 709 0.53 43.11 -41.11
C LEU A 709 -0.20 43.98 -40.05
N SER A 710 -1.23 44.75 -40.45
CA SER A 710 -1.99 45.59 -39.53
C SER A 710 -2.99 44.82 -38.67
N ILE A 711 -3.63 43.77 -39.23
CA ILE A 711 -4.67 43.02 -38.52
C ILE A 711 -4.07 41.98 -37.58
N SER A 712 -3.14 41.17 -38.05
CA SER A 712 -2.54 40.08 -37.27
C SER A 712 -1.20 39.68 -37.88
N PRO A 713 -0.10 40.36 -37.50
CA PRO A 713 1.21 40.12 -38.08
C PRO A 713 1.77 38.75 -37.69
N PRO A 714 2.59 38.11 -38.56
CA PRO A 714 3.33 36.91 -38.21
C PRO A 714 4.29 37.17 -37.03
N SER A 715 4.32 36.25 -36.06
CA SER A 715 5.12 36.40 -34.83
C SER A 715 5.87 35.12 -34.47
N PRO A 716 7.01 35.21 -33.75
CA PRO A 716 7.78 34.04 -33.34
C PRO A 716 7.00 33.24 -32.29
N ASN A 717 6.87 31.94 -32.50
CA ASN A 717 6.16 31.02 -31.62
C ASN A 717 7.07 29.86 -31.19
N LYS A 718 6.94 29.47 -29.92
CA LYS A 718 7.59 28.28 -29.36
C LYS A 718 6.56 27.16 -29.33
N ASN A 719 6.72 26.18 -30.21
CA ASN A 719 5.82 25.05 -30.27
C ASN A 719 6.30 23.93 -29.33
N PHE A 720 5.48 23.58 -28.35
CA PHE A 720 5.76 22.57 -27.33
C PHE A 720 5.07 21.22 -27.61
N ASP A 721 4.19 21.16 -28.61
CA ASP A 721 3.27 20.03 -28.79
C ASP A 721 3.78 18.98 -29.80
N VAL A 722 4.66 19.39 -30.70
CA VAL A 722 5.14 18.54 -31.81
C VAL A 722 6.28 17.60 -31.38
N ALA A 723 7.11 17.99 -30.40
CA ALA A 723 8.22 17.18 -29.89
C ALA A 723 8.30 17.26 -28.36
N LYS A 724 8.34 16.10 -27.68
CA LYS A 724 8.31 16.05 -26.20
C LYS A 724 9.63 16.48 -25.55
N ASP A 725 10.77 16.24 -26.22
CA ASP A 725 12.13 16.46 -25.75
C ASP A 725 12.78 17.76 -26.24
N ARG A 726 12.13 18.52 -27.15
CA ARG A 726 12.69 19.69 -27.84
C ARG A 726 11.66 20.80 -27.97
N ILE A 727 12.14 22.03 -28.17
CA ILE A 727 11.30 23.21 -28.45
C ILE A 727 11.50 23.58 -29.92
N ILE A 728 10.44 23.53 -30.73
CA ILE A 728 10.51 23.96 -32.13
C ILE A 728 10.21 25.45 -32.19
N LEU A 729 11.14 26.23 -32.74
CA LEU A 729 10.97 27.66 -32.96
C LEU A 729 10.48 27.89 -34.40
N GLU A 730 9.30 28.47 -34.54
CA GLU A 730 8.66 28.75 -35.83
C GLU A 730 8.06 30.15 -35.87
N CYS A 731 7.74 30.65 -37.07
CA CYS A 731 6.95 31.86 -37.24
C CYS A 731 5.48 31.47 -37.37
N ALA A 732 4.66 31.75 -36.35
CA ALA A 732 3.22 31.62 -36.47
C ALA A 732 2.69 32.61 -37.52
N LEU A 733 1.76 32.15 -38.36
CA LEU A 733 1.21 32.94 -39.47
C LEU A 733 0.37 34.15 -39.01
N GLY A 734 -0.08 34.16 -37.75
CA GLY A 734 -1.00 35.16 -37.20
C GLY A 734 -2.41 34.98 -37.79
N SER A 735 -2.62 35.49 -38.99
CA SER A 735 -3.85 35.29 -39.77
C SER A 735 -3.64 34.32 -40.94
N ALA A 736 -4.26 33.15 -40.87
CA ALA A 736 -4.30 32.20 -41.98
C ALA A 736 -4.97 32.81 -43.23
N VAL A 737 -6.02 33.62 -43.02
CA VAL A 737 -6.73 34.34 -44.10
C VAL A 737 -5.78 35.28 -44.85
N GLY A 738 -4.92 36.01 -44.14
CA GLY A 738 -3.92 36.90 -44.74
C GLY A 738 -2.90 36.15 -45.60
N PHE A 739 -2.34 35.05 -45.09
CA PHE A 739 -1.38 34.21 -45.82
C PHE A 739 -1.98 33.63 -47.11
N TRP A 740 -3.17 33.04 -47.03
CA TRP A 740 -3.86 32.48 -48.21
C TRP A 740 -4.33 33.56 -49.19
N SER A 741 -4.61 34.78 -48.73
CA SER A 741 -4.94 35.89 -49.63
C SER A 741 -3.73 36.30 -50.49
N VAL A 742 -2.53 36.35 -49.89
CA VAL A 742 -1.27 36.65 -50.60
C VAL A 742 -0.98 35.58 -51.65
N LEU A 743 -0.99 34.30 -51.26
CA LEU A 743 -0.76 33.19 -52.19
C LEU A 743 -1.84 33.09 -53.28
N GLY A 744 -3.10 33.33 -52.91
CA GLY A 744 -4.23 33.30 -53.83
C GLY A 744 -4.11 34.36 -54.92
N TYR A 745 -3.71 35.59 -54.59
CA TYR A 745 -3.51 36.65 -55.59
C TYR A 745 -2.37 36.32 -56.56
N ILE A 746 -1.24 35.81 -56.05
CA ILE A 746 -0.11 35.33 -56.87
C ILE A 746 -0.57 34.23 -57.83
N GLY A 747 -1.32 33.25 -57.31
CA GLY A 747 -1.87 32.15 -58.10
C GLY A 747 -2.81 32.62 -59.20
N LEU A 748 -3.73 33.55 -58.90
CA LEU A 748 -4.65 34.14 -59.88
C LEU A 748 -3.89 34.86 -61.00
N LEU A 749 -2.90 35.68 -60.64
CA LEU A 749 -2.10 36.42 -61.61
C LEU A 749 -1.24 35.46 -62.47
N ALA A 750 -0.67 34.42 -61.86
CA ALA A 750 0.10 33.39 -62.57
C ALA A 750 -0.76 32.62 -63.56
N MET A 751 -1.97 32.20 -63.16
CA MET A 751 -2.92 31.51 -64.04
C MET A 751 -3.36 32.40 -65.19
N PHE A 752 -3.69 33.67 -64.94
CA PHE A 752 -4.01 34.63 -65.98
C PHE A 752 -2.87 34.80 -66.98
N CYS A 753 -1.64 34.94 -66.48
CA CYS A 753 -0.44 35.03 -67.31
C CYS A 753 -0.19 33.75 -68.11
N PHE A 754 -0.38 32.57 -67.52
CA PHE A 754 -0.24 31.28 -68.20
C PHE A 754 -1.24 31.12 -69.35
N ILE A 755 -2.52 31.46 -69.13
CA ILE A 755 -3.55 31.39 -70.18
C ILE A 755 -3.17 32.28 -71.37
N LEU A 756 -2.77 33.52 -71.12
CA LEU A 756 -2.36 34.45 -72.18
C LEU A 756 -1.08 34.00 -72.89
N ALA A 757 -0.09 33.52 -72.14
CA ALA A 757 1.12 32.94 -72.72
C ALA A 757 0.83 31.71 -73.58
N PHE A 758 -0.13 30.87 -73.18
CA PHE A 758 -0.55 29.69 -73.94
C PHE A 758 -1.24 30.06 -75.26
N LEU A 759 -2.10 31.09 -75.25
CA LEU A 759 -2.74 31.62 -76.46
C LEU A 759 -1.71 32.21 -77.44
N ALA A 760 -0.66 32.87 -76.92
CA ALA A 760 0.42 33.44 -77.74
C ALA A 760 1.32 32.38 -78.40
N ARG A 761 1.31 31.11 -77.95
CA ARG A 761 2.23 30.06 -78.42
C ARG A 761 2.09 29.69 -79.89
N LYS A 762 0.89 29.85 -80.47
CA LYS A 762 0.60 29.49 -81.87
C LYS A 762 0.92 30.62 -82.87
N LEU A 763 1.42 31.77 -82.42
CA LEU A 763 1.72 32.90 -83.29
C LEU A 763 3.03 32.66 -84.05
N PRO A 764 3.05 32.85 -85.40
CA PRO A 764 4.28 32.77 -86.18
C PRO A 764 5.10 34.03 -85.92
N ASP A 765 6.09 33.93 -85.03
CA ASP A 765 7.11 34.96 -84.85
C ASP A 765 8.48 34.33 -85.12
N ASN A 766 9.38 35.10 -85.74
CA ASN A 766 10.71 34.63 -86.16
C ASN A 766 11.60 34.22 -84.98
N PHE A 767 11.16 34.50 -83.75
CA PHE A 767 11.76 34.02 -82.51
C PHE A 767 10.67 33.37 -81.64
N ASN A 768 10.90 32.13 -81.19
CA ASN A 768 10.02 31.31 -80.32
C ASN A 768 9.79 31.90 -78.91
N GLU A 769 9.77 33.22 -78.75
CA GLU A 769 9.70 33.94 -77.48
C GLU A 769 8.43 33.60 -76.68
N ALA A 770 7.27 33.58 -77.35
CA ALA A 770 6.01 33.20 -76.70
C ALA A 770 6.09 31.78 -76.11
N LYS A 771 6.74 30.84 -76.81
CA LYS A 771 6.91 29.44 -76.38
C LYS A 771 7.77 29.32 -75.12
N PHE A 772 8.85 30.10 -75.03
CA PHE A 772 9.71 30.13 -73.84
C PHE A 772 9.01 30.73 -72.62
N ILE A 773 8.18 31.76 -72.82
CA ILE A 773 7.36 32.34 -71.75
C ILE A 773 6.26 31.35 -71.30
N THR A 774 5.63 30.61 -72.22
CA THR A 774 4.67 29.56 -71.85
C THR A 774 5.33 28.47 -71.01
N PHE A 775 6.54 28.02 -71.40
CA PHE A 775 7.27 26.97 -70.67
C PHE A 775 7.69 27.44 -69.28
N SER A 776 8.14 28.69 -69.14
CA SER A 776 8.51 29.26 -67.84
C SER A 776 7.32 29.37 -66.89
N MET A 777 6.15 29.79 -67.40
CA MET A 777 4.93 29.88 -66.60
C MET A 777 4.35 28.50 -66.26
N LEU A 778 4.56 27.49 -67.12
CA LEU A 778 4.18 26.10 -66.83
C LEU A 778 4.99 25.53 -65.65
N ILE A 779 6.32 25.73 -65.65
CA ILE A 779 7.19 25.33 -64.53
C ILE A 779 6.75 26.04 -63.25
N PHE A 780 6.49 27.34 -63.32
CA PHE A 780 6.00 28.12 -62.19
C PHE A 780 4.72 27.52 -61.59
N CYS A 781 3.67 27.29 -62.40
CA CYS A 781 2.42 26.73 -61.91
C CYS A 781 2.60 25.32 -61.32
N ALA A 782 3.41 24.45 -61.94
CA ALA A 782 3.66 23.10 -61.45
C ALA A 782 4.35 23.09 -60.07
N VAL A 783 5.34 23.96 -59.85
CA VAL A 783 6.06 24.08 -58.57
C VAL A 783 5.12 24.54 -57.45
N TRP A 784 4.26 25.54 -57.70
CA TRP A 784 3.35 26.05 -56.68
C TRP A 784 2.17 25.12 -56.38
N VAL A 785 1.70 24.33 -57.35
CA VAL A 785 0.69 23.28 -57.10
C VAL A 785 1.27 22.16 -56.24
N THR A 786 2.52 21.76 -56.48
CA THR A 786 3.20 20.71 -55.69
C THR A 786 3.65 21.17 -54.31
N PHE A 787 3.89 22.47 -54.12
CA PHE A 787 4.22 23.07 -52.83
C PHE A 787 3.13 22.89 -51.77
N ILE A 788 1.84 23.07 -52.13
CA ILE A 788 0.72 23.05 -51.17
C ILE A 788 0.66 21.76 -50.33
N PRO A 789 0.61 20.54 -50.92
CA PRO A 789 0.61 19.32 -50.14
C PRO A 789 1.92 19.09 -49.38
N ALA A 790 3.07 19.45 -49.96
CA ALA A 790 4.37 19.27 -49.32
C ALA A 790 4.56 20.16 -48.07
N TYR A 791 3.99 21.37 -48.09
CA TYR A 791 4.00 22.31 -46.96
C TYR A 791 3.16 21.80 -45.80
N VAL A 792 1.95 21.27 -46.06
CA VAL A 792 1.04 20.79 -45.02
C VAL A 792 1.54 19.51 -44.35
N SER A 793 2.24 18.64 -45.08
CA SER A 793 2.74 17.36 -44.54
C SER A 793 4.07 17.45 -43.80
N SER A 794 4.80 18.57 -43.91
CA SER A 794 6.16 18.70 -43.36
C SER A 794 6.15 19.48 -42.03
N PRO A 795 6.63 18.92 -40.91
CA PRO A 795 6.64 19.62 -39.62
C PRO A 795 7.88 20.52 -39.44
N GLY A 796 7.70 21.62 -38.69
CA GLY A 796 8.78 22.46 -38.18
C GLY A 796 9.71 23.04 -39.25
N LYS A 797 11.04 22.86 -39.09
CA LYS A 797 12.05 23.43 -40.01
C LYS A 797 11.96 22.93 -41.46
N PHE A 798 11.33 21.77 -41.71
CA PHE A 798 11.21 21.20 -43.04
C PHE A 798 10.14 21.93 -43.90
N SER A 799 9.07 22.46 -43.31
CA SER A 799 8.07 23.25 -44.07
C SER A 799 8.69 24.53 -44.64
N VAL A 800 9.54 25.19 -43.86
CA VAL A 800 10.29 26.39 -44.27
C VAL A 800 11.23 26.08 -45.44
N ALA A 801 11.92 24.94 -45.40
CA ALA A 801 12.83 24.51 -46.46
C ALA A 801 12.10 24.21 -47.78
N VAL A 802 10.93 23.56 -47.71
CA VAL A 802 10.08 23.29 -48.87
C VAL A 802 9.61 24.58 -49.55
N GLU A 803 9.30 25.62 -48.76
CA GLU A 803 8.92 26.94 -49.27
C GLU A 803 10.07 27.65 -50.00
N ILE A 804 11.26 27.65 -49.42
CA ILE A 804 12.46 28.20 -50.07
C ILE A 804 12.73 27.46 -51.40
N PHE A 805 12.60 26.14 -51.41
CA PHE A 805 12.79 25.34 -52.62
C PHE A 805 11.82 25.75 -53.74
N ALA A 806 10.55 25.97 -53.42
CA ALA A 806 9.55 26.42 -54.38
C ALA A 806 9.86 27.82 -54.95
N ILE A 807 10.31 28.75 -54.10
CA ILE A 807 10.75 30.10 -54.49
C ILE A 807 11.94 30.03 -55.47
N LEU A 808 12.98 29.28 -55.12
CA LEU A 808 14.19 29.17 -55.93
C LEU A 808 13.90 28.49 -57.28
N SER A 809 13.21 27.35 -57.27
CA SER A 809 12.87 26.60 -58.48
C SER A 809 12.06 27.44 -59.48
N SER A 810 11.06 28.17 -58.98
CA SER A 810 10.25 29.10 -59.79
C SER A 810 11.08 30.23 -60.41
N SER A 811 11.99 30.82 -59.63
CA SER A 811 12.85 31.92 -60.06
C SER A 811 13.88 31.46 -61.09
N PHE A 812 14.49 30.30 -60.90
CA PHE A 812 15.38 29.67 -61.89
C PHE A 812 14.62 29.33 -63.18
N GLY A 813 13.40 28.81 -63.09
CA GLY A 813 12.55 28.53 -64.25
C GLY A 813 12.32 29.78 -65.11
N LEU A 814 12.00 30.92 -64.49
CA LEU A 814 11.82 32.20 -65.19
C LEU A 814 13.13 32.73 -65.79
N LEU A 815 14.24 32.68 -65.05
CA LEU A 815 15.55 33.15 -65.54
C LEU A 815 16.03 32.33 -66.74
N ILE A 816 16.04 31.00 -66.61
CA ILE A 816 16.58 30.07 -67.60
C ILE A 816 15.77 30.16 -68.89
N CYS A 817 14.44 30.08 -68.80
CA CYS A 817 13.59 30.01 -69.98
C CYS A 817 13.54 31.34 -70.75
N ILE A 818 13.49 32.48 -70.06
CA ILE A 818 13.26 33.79 -70.71
C ILE A 818 14.55 34.43 -71.21
N PHE A 819 15.67 34.28 -70.49
CA PHE A 819 16.89 35.06 -70.75
C PHE A 819 18.06 34.26 -71.31
N ILE A 820 18.22 32.97 -70.96
CA ILE A 820 19.35 32.17 -71.46
C ILE A 820 19.33 32.02 -72.99
N PRO A 821 18.20 31.72 -73.66
CA PRO A 821 18.16 31.67 -75.12
C PRO A 821 18.58 33.00 -75.78
N LYS A 822 18.31 34.13 -75.12
CA LYS A 822 18.67 35.47 -75.62
C LYS A 822 20.15 35.77 -75.40
N CYS A 823 20.70 35.41 -74.24
CA CYS A 823 22.14 35.52 -73.98
C CYS A 823 22.96 34.65 -74.94
N TYR A 824 22.47 33.43 -75.24
CA TYR A 824 23.10 32.52 -76.21
C TYR A 824 23.21 33.16 -77.60
N ILE A 825 22.16 33.81 -78.08
CA ILE A 825 22.19 34.48 -79.40
C ILE A 825 23.06 35.73 -79.38
N ILE A 826 23.01 36.53 -78.31
CA ILE A 826 23.83 37.76 -78.18
C ILE A 826 25.33 37.44 -78.15
N LEU A 827 25.75 36.36 -77.47
CA LEU A 827 27.16 36.04 -77.25
C LEU A 827 27.74 35.06 -78.27
N LEU A 828 26.99 34.03 -78.69
CA LEU A 828 27.50 32.90 -79.48
C LEU A 828 27.01 32.90 -80.94
N LYS A 829 25.97 33.68 -81.29
CA LYS A 829 25.42 33.79 -82.66
C LYS A 829 25.12 35.24 -83.08
N PRO A 830 26.12 36.14 -83.09
CA PRO A 830 25.93 37.55 -83.43
C PRO A 830 25.37 37.79 -84.84
N GLU A 831 25.55 36.86 -85.78
CA GLU A 831 25.01 36.89 -87.14
C GLU A 831 23.46 36.90 -87.18
N ARG A 832 22.80 36.37 -86.14
CA ARG A 832 21.35 36.42 -85.97
C ARG A 832 20.85 37.69 -85.25
N ASN A 833 21.76 38.56 -84.82
CA ASN A 833 21.47 39.81 -84.10
C ASN A 833 21.45 41.06 -85.01
N THR A 834 20.83 40.95 -86.20
CA THR A 834 20.69 42.06 -87.16
C THR A 834 19.22 42.37 -87.45
N ARG A 835 18.91 43.64 -87.75
CA ARG A 835 17.53 44.10 -88.04
C ARG A 835 16.88 43.34 -89.22
N ARG A 836 17.69 42.88 -90.18
CA ARG A 836 17.25 42.13 -91.37
C ARG A 836 16.74 40.72 -91.02
N ASN A 837 17.46 40.01 -90.15
CA ASN A 837 17.05 38.68 -89.66
C ASN A 837 15.87 38.74 -88.68
N LEU A 838 15.63 39.89 -88.04
CA LEU A 838 14.47 40.11 -87.16
C LEU A 838 13.16 40.41 -87.91
N MET A 839 13.21 41.02 -89.10
CA MET A 839 12.02 41.47 -89.85
C MET A 839 11.60 40.56 -91.02
N GLY A 840 12.32 39.46 -91.31
CA GLY A 840 11.87 38.44 -92.27
C GLY A 840 11.62 38.92 -93.70
N LYS A 841 12.37 39.91 -94.23
CA LYS A 841 12.30 40.29 -95.65
C LYS A 841 13.41 39.63 -96.46
N GLU A 842 13.05 38.65 -97.29
CA GLU A 842 13.89 38.20 -98.42
C GLU A 842 14.01 39.31 -99.47
N ALA A 843 15.14 39.34 -100.18
CA ALA A 843 15.41 40.33 -101.24
C ALA A 843 14.59 40.00 -102.50
N PRO A 844 14.18 41.00 -103.31
CA PRO A 844 13.59 40.72 -104.61
C PRO A 844 14.67 40.15 -105.54
N THR A 845 14.45 38.94 -106.06
CA THR A 845 15.20 38.41 -107.20
C THR A 845 14.70 39.09 -108.48
N HIS A 846 15.64 39.63 -109.26
CA HIS A 846 15.41 40.08 -110.64
C HIS A 846 15.07 38.90 -111.56
#